data_AF-A0A2V9ERN3-F1
#
_entry.id   AF-A0A2V9ERN3-F1
#
_cell.length_a   1.000
_cell.length_b   1.000
_cell.length_c   1.000
_cell.angle_alpha   90.00
_cell.angle_beta   90.00
_cell.angle_gamma   90.00
#
_symmetry.space_group_name_H-M   'P 1'
#
loop_
_entity.id
_entity.type
_entity.pdbx_description
1 polymer ?
#
loop_
_entity_poly.entity_id
_entity_poly.type
_entity_poly.pdbx_seq_one_letter_code
_entity_poly.pdbx_strand_id
1 'polypeptide(L)'
;MNLQEKGVPPRSGKKRDSANDGAWNSDGCLHVARRAILLACLGALWLAPVLAQHEGHEQHEVVGWVPQEILERPLPLRHDLGNLHEKVTTSSAEAQAFYDQGINYLASYVWIEAARSFHQALRLDPSLSAAFVGLCDVYVQLQDVPAARAALEKAQSLSSNITEAELRRVEIRARLVDFLEDKQNLDKFVAYRKAIYDALMASPLDPGLWILRGFADEGPGAGHGQTGDLDSIAFYQTALAVSPNNSAAHHYLAHSYENIGRTDEALSHSEAYLRASSSIPHAHHMRGHELRRAGRIEEAIAEFSKANDLENAYYRAENISAEYDWHRPHNLTLLAICYQLLGQMKAAEKLLKEAFALPTHSDLAEFARKQWPEFLLARGRTREALEQSQLLLQSPSRMGQFAAHTLIGRALVAMDRTEEAEKELVSARDDLVLIPATEADRLRSYSETLRAEILLSQKKSAEGAALMKDIEEQLRASAGPDARSQALIQLDSIARRARESQEWALAELTAQQMIQQDPSYSGGYYALGLVTEQEGDLAAANQQFGVAERLWSEADKDLPELLSVRQRLVLNQSELHMTRQELLKRLQGRDGTPILLQPGKVHVAYDPARLRGSPQAPVMIVEFSDFQCPFCRKVQSTLKNMLEKYQGQVSLSYRDFPLRGMHSQAELAAEASRCALEQGKFWEYHDLLFGNPDKLNQSGVAGMAQRLGLNEKQFDACLSSGKYAKQVEQDLQDGIRAGVEGTPGIFVNGILLSGAQPETAFEKVIRAELEAPKEKRGSP
;
A
#
# COMPACT_ATOMS: atom_id res chain seq x y z
N MET A 1 25.18 37.63 -51.48
CA MET A 1 23.79 37.41 -51.94
C MET A 1 22.91 37.84 -50.78
N ASN A 2 22.24 38.99 -50.79
CA ASN A 2 21.31 39.59 -51.78
C ASN A 2 20.10 38.69 -52.04
N LEU A 3 18.84 39.16 -51.95
CA LEU A 3 18.27 40.41 -51.41
C LEU A 3 16.84 40.06 -50.91
N GLN A 4 16.41 40.54 -49.73
CA GLN A 4 15.42 41.62 -49.53
C GLN A 4 14.14 41.58 -50.38
N GLU A 5 13.01 41.90 -49.74
CA GLU A 5 12.00 42.96 -50.01
C GLU A 5 10.76 42.66 -49.14
N LYS A 6 9.90 43.56 -48.61
CA LYS A 6 9.78 45.03 -48.41
C LYS A 6 8.82 45.22 -47.18
N GLY A 7 8.69 46.34 -46.48
CA GLY A 7 9.32 47.67 -46.55
C GLY A 7 8.91 48.53 -45.34
N VAL A 8 9.72 49.57 -45.04
CA VAL A 8 9.65 50.42 -43.82
C VAL A 8 8.62 51.60 -43.91
N PRO A 9 8.24 52.25 -42.78
CA PRO A 9 7.19 53.30 -42.71
C PRO A 9 7.69 54.73 -43.11
N PRO A 10 7.69 55.89 -42.36
CA PRO A 10 7.58 56.17 -40.90
C PRO A 10 6.73 57.44 -40.50
N ARG A 11 6.94 57.93 -39.25
CA ARG A 11 6.84 59.35 -38.75
C ARG A 11 5.51 59.98 -38.25
N SER A 12 5.49 60.24 -36.94
CA SER A 12 5.25 61.54 -36.25
C SER A 12 4.35 62.64 -36.84
N GLY A 13 3.35 63.10 -36.07
CA GLY A 13 2.65 64.38 -36.25
C GLY A 13 1.79 64.77 -35.03
N LYS A 14 1.69 66.07 -34.70
CA LYS A 14 0.84 66.59 -33.61
C LYS A 14 -0.38 67.36 -34.16
N LYS A 15 -1.39 67.48 -33.28
CA LYS A 15 -2.28 68.65 -33.05
C LYS A 15 -3.65 68.70 -33.74
N ARG A 16 -4.63 69.21 -32.95
CA ARG A 16 -5.96 69.79 -33.30
C ARG A 16 -7.09 68.82 -33.67
N ASP A 17 -8.36 69.10 -33.37
CA ASP A 17 -9.00 70.09 -32.45
C ASP A 17 -10.45 69.62 -32.16
N SER A 18 -11.17 70.28 -31.22
CA SER A 18 -12.63 70.19 -30.94
C SER A 18 -13.17 68.89 -30.28
N ALA A 19 -14.20 68.92 -29.42
CA ALA A 19 -14.82 70.03 -28.67
C ALA A 19 -15.69 69.53 -27.49
N ASN A 20 -16.02 70.49 -26.61
CA ASN A 20 -17.14 70.52 -25.66
C ASN A 20 -17.18 69.62 -24.40
N ASP A 21 -17.63 70.28 -23.33
CA ASP A 21 -18.46 69.83 -22.19
C ASP A 21 -18.04 68.57 -21.38
N GLY A 22 -17.78 68.67 -20.07
CA GLY A 22 -17.82 69.87 -19.24
C GLY A 22 -17.44 69.64 -17.77
N ALA A 23 -16.67 70.61 -17.26
CA ALA A 23 -16.32 70.93 -15.87
C ALA A 23 -17.46 70.67 -14.83
N TRP A 24 -17.18 70.50 -13.52
CA TRP A 24 -16.36 71.42 -12.71
C TRP A 24 -15.42 70.81 -11.68
N ASN A 25 -14.43 71.63 -11.32
CA ASN A 25 -13.20 71.25 -10.62
C ASN A 25 -13.19 71.71 -9.15
N SER A 26 -12.10 71.38 -8.46
CA SER A 26 -11.83 71.66 -7.05
C SER A 26 -11.45 73.11 -6.70
N ASP A 27 -11.36 73.35 -5.39
CA ASP A 27 -10.52 74.32 -4.65
C ASP A 27 -10.92 75.81 -4.54
N GLY A 28 -10.75 76.33 -3.31
CA GLY A 28 -11.22 77.66 -2.89
C GLY A 28 -10.77 78.13 -1.49
N CYS A 29 -9.52 77.84 -1.12
CA CYS A 29 -8.68 78.38 -0.02
C CYS A 29 -9.20 79.34 1.09
N LEU A 30 -8.64 79.09 2.30
CA LEU A 30 -8.26 80.01 3.40
C LEU A 30 -9.26 80.46 4.51
N HIS A 31 -8.94 80.00 5.73
CA HIS A 31 -8.95 80.65 7.06
C HIS A 31 -9.82 81.90 7.40
N VAL A 32 -10.64 81.77 8.47
CA VAL A 32 -10.82 82.81 9.53
C VAL A 32 -10.90 82.15 10.94
N ALA A 33 -10.46 82.90 11.96
CA ALA A 33 -10.51 82.65 13.42
C ALA A 33 -11.71 81.85 13.99
N ARG A 34 -11.51 80.86 14.88
CA ARG A 34 -11.29 80.99 16.35
C ARG A 34 -12.42 81.72 17.13
N ARG A 35 -13.27 80.96 17.85
CA ARG A 35 -14.05 81.24 19.10
C ARG A 35 -15.34 80.37 19.08
N ALA A 36 -15.90 79.87 20.19
CA ALA A 36 -15.37 79.71 21.55
C ALA A 36 -16.18 78.66 22.34
N ILE A 37 -15.47 77.89 23.20
CA ILE A 37 -15.81 77.52 24.59
C ILE A 37 -17.29 77.21 24.92
N LEU A 38 -17.56 75.95 25.33
CA LEU A 38 -18.37 75.67 26.54
C LEU A 38 -18.12 74.25 27.12
N LEU A 39 -17.27 74.22 28.15
CA LEU A 39 -17.24 73.30 29.30
C LEU A 39 -17.33 71.77 29.12
N ALA A 40 -16.17 71.11 29.19
CA ALA A 40 -15.98 69.85 29.92
C ALA A 40 -14.53 69.76 30.43
N CYS A 41 -14.29 70.11 31.70
CA CYS A 41 -12.99 70.04 32.36
C CYS A 41 -13.19 69.76 33.87
N LEU A 42 -12.16 69.20 34.51
CA LEU A 42 -12.09 68.76 35.91
C LEU A 42 -12.88 67.46 36.20
N GLY A 43 -12.26 66.39 36.70
CA GLY A 43 -10.81 66.20 36.83
C GLY A 43 -10.41 64.92 37.59
N ALA A 44 -9.44 64.18 37.04
CA ALA A 44 -8.72 63.10 37.72
C ALA A 44 -7.30 62.99 37.13
N LEU A 45 -6.43 63.93 37.49
CA LEU A 45 -5.00 63.87 37.19
C LEU A 45 -4.28 63.13 38.32
N TRP A 46 -3.53 62.08 37.99
CA TRP A 46 -2.15 61.84 38.45
C TRP A 46 -1.57 60.65 37.66
N LEU A 47 -0.76 60.94 36.65
CA LEU A 47 0.00 59.95 35.87
C LEU A 47 1.43 59.86 36.42
N ALA A 48 1.85 58.65 36.82
CA ALA A 48 3.26 58.31 37.01
C ALA A 48 3.47 56.77 37.04
N PRO A 49 3.34 56.05 35.91
CA PRO A 49 4.02 54.76 35.78
C PRO A 49 5.53 55.02 35.73
N VAL A 50 6.31 54.25 36.50
CA VAL A 50 7.77 54.28 36.47
C VAL A 50 8.25 53.71 35.12
N LEU A 51 9.33 54.28 34.56
CA LEU A 51 10.04 53.68 33.44
C LEU A 51 10.63 52.32 33.86
N ALA A 52 9.95 51.25 33.46
CA ALA A 52 10.45 49.88 33.49
C ALA A 52 10.34 49.31 32.07
N GLN A 53 11.34 48.54 31.64
CA GLN A 53 11.35 47.94 30.30
C GLN A 53 10.13 47.01 30.13
N HIS A 54 9.53 47.03 28.95
CA HIS A 54 8.68 45.94 28.48
C HIS A 54 9.45 45.21 27.40
N GLU A 55 9.95 44.03 27.73
CA GLU A 55 10.56 43.13 26.77
C GLU A 55 9.46 42.54 25.89
N GLY A 56 9.63 42.63 24.57
CA GLY A 56 8.71 42.06 23.59
C GLY A 56 8.90 40.56 23.47
N HIS A 57 8.38 39.80 24.45
CA HIS A 57 8.24 38.35 24.38
C HIS A 57 6.77 37.98 24.55
N GLU A 58 6.03 37.96 23.44
CA GLU A 58 4.78 37.21 23.38
C GLU A 58 5.14 35.72 23.58
N GLN A 59 4.59 35.10 24.62
CA GLN A 59 4.81 33.68 24.86
C GLN A 59 3.94 32.89 23.87
N HIS A 60 4.58 32.15 22.97
CA HIS A 60 3.93 31.32 21.96
C HIS A 60 3.26 30.12 22.64
N GLU A 61 2.01 30.28 23.13
CA GLU A 61 1.22 29.19 23.76
C GLU A 61 1.17 27.91 22.89
N VAL A 62 1.30 28.09 21.56
CA VAL A 62 1.52 27.03 20.56
C VAL A 62 2.76 27.40 19.73
N VAL A 63 3.66 26.44 19.50
CA VAL A 63 4.78 26.54 18.56
C VAL A 63 4.45 25.70 17.34
N GLY A 64 4.34 26.34 16.17
CA GLY A 64 3.76 25.74 14.97
C GLY A 64 2.31 25.30 15.20
N TRP A 65 2.10 24.00 15.42
CA TRP A 65 0.80 23.39 15.77
C TRP A 65 0.81 22.64 17.12
N VAL A 66 1.92 22.67 17.87
CA VAL A 66 2.06 21.91 19.14
C VAL A 66 2.06 22.87 20.33
N PRO A 67 1.20 22.68 21.35
CA PRO A 67 1.22 23.47 22.57
C PRO A 67 2.61 23.49 23.24
N GLN A 68 3.07 24.68 23.65
CA GLN A 68 4.41 24.85 24.24
C GLN A 68 4.60 23.99 25.50
N GLU A 69 3.55 23.81 26.31
CA GLU A 69 3.57 22.93 27.50
C GLU A 69 3.99 21.48 27.15
N ILE A 70 3.55 20.95 26.01
CA ILE A 70 3.90 19.58 25.58
C ILE A 70 5.38 19.52 25.21
N LEU A 71 5.88 20.49 24.44
CA LEU A 71 7.29 20.60 24.06
C LEU A 71 8.21 20.83 25.26
N GLU A 72 7.71 21.50 26.30
CA GLU A 72 8.43 21.78 27.55
C GLU A 72 8.19 20.73 28.65
N ARG A 73 7.47 19.64 28.41
CA ARG A 73 7.22 18.65 29.47
C ARG A 73 8.44 17.73 29.72
N PRO A 74 8.89 17.54 30.98
CA PRO A 74 9.95 16.58 31.31
C PRO A 74 9.72 15.17 30.77
N LEU A 75 10.80 14.43 30.51
CA LEU A 75 10.79 13.04 30.07
C LEU A 75 12.03 12.27 30.59
N PRO A 76 12.00 10.93 30.68
CA PRO A 76 13.18 10.13 31.02
C PRO A 76 14.12 9.93 29.82
N LEU A 77 15.33 9.42 30.08
CA LEU A 77 16.16 8.83 29.03
C LEU A 77 15.53 7.52 28.53
N ARG A 78 15.53 7.29 27.22
CA ARG A 78 15.10 6.05 26.55
C ARG A 78 16.24 5.43 25.74
N HIS A 79 16.03 4.21 25.27
CA HIS A 79 17.02 3.39 24.55
C HIS A 79 16.54 3.09 23.12
N ASP A 80 17.45 2.55 22.30
CA ASP A 80 17.20 2.12 20.91
C ASP A 80 16.57 3.22 20.02
N LEU A 81 17.08 4.45 20.18
CA LEU A 81 16.64 5.64 19.45
C LEU A 81 17.50 5.93 18.22
N GLY A 82 18.69 5.33 18.15
CA GLY A 82 19.79 5.66 17.26
C GLY A 82 21.12 5.59 18.01
N ASN A 83 22.19 6.03 17.36
CA ASN A 83 23.55 6.02 17.92
C ASN A 83 24.33 7.31 17.68
N LEU A 84 23.64 8.42 17.43
CA LEU A 84 24.28 9.73 17.37
C LEU A 84 24.79 10.12 18.77
N HIS A 85 26.01 10.64 18.81
CA HIS A 85 26.57 11.33 19.95
C HIS A 85 27.37 12.54 19.44
N GLU A 86 27.11 13.71 20.00
CA GLU A 86 27.86 14.92 19.70
C GLU A 86 28.29 15.56 21.02
N LYS A 87 29.61 15.60 21.26
CA LYS A 87 30.16 16.13 22.50
C LYS A 87 30.03 17.65 22.54
N VAL A 88 29.25 18.15 23.50
CA VAL A 88 28.94 19.57 23.68
C VAL A 88 29.56 20.12 24.97
N THR A 89 29.62 21.45 25.08
CA THR A 89 30.17 22.14 26.25
C THR A 89 29.15 22.14 27.39
N THR A 90 29.16 21.06 28.17
CA THR A 90 28.48 20.95 29.48
C THR A 90 29.39 20.24 30.49
N SER A 91 29.06 20.38 31.78
CA SER A 91 29.67 19.62 32.88
C SER A 91 28.76 18.51 33.45
N SER A 92 27.49 18.45 33.04
CA SER A 92 26.56 17.37 33.43
C SER A 92 26.55 16.28 32.36
N ALA A 93 26.86 15.04 32.78
CA ALA A 93 26.75 13.87 31.92
C ALA A 93 25.28 13.57 31.56
N GLU A 94 24.36 13.93 32.45
CA GLU A 94 22.92 13.82 32.25
C GLU A 94 22.44 14.82 31.18
N ALA A 95 22.91 16.08 31.21
CA ALA A 95 22.60 17.08 30.19
C ALA A 95 23.12 16.66 28.81
N GLN A 96 24.35 16.14 28.73
CA GLN A 96 24.91 15.54 27.51
C GLN A 96 24.03 14.38 27.01
N ALA A 97 23.60 13.46 27.88
CA ALA A 97 22.75 12.34 27.49
C ALA A 97 21.36 12.77 26.99
N PHE A 98 20.75 13.79 27.58
CA PHE A 98 19.49 14.36 27.08
C PHE A 98 19.65 15.14 25.78
N TYR A 99 20.80 15.79 25.57
CA TYR A 99 21.14 16.40 24.28
C TYR A 99 21.34 15.34 23.18
N ASP A 100 22.08 14.25 23.48
CA ASP A 100 22.27 13.11 22.57
C ASP A 100 20.92 12.45 22.23
N GLN A 101 20.03 12.27 23.23
CA GLN A 101 18.66 11.82 22.99
C GLN A 101 17.89 12.77 22.04
N GLY A 102 18.03 14.09 22.24
CA GLY A 102 17.40 15.11 21.41
C GLY A 102 17.81 15.03 19.95
N ILE A 103 19.11 14.90 19.65
CA ILE A 103 19.59 14.78 18.26
C ILE A 103 19.18 13.45 17.61
N ASN A 104 19.11 12.34 18.35
CA ASN A 104 18.61 11.06 17.82
C ASN A 104 17.11 11.14 17.47
N TYR A 105 16.28 11.77 18.32
CA TYR A 105 14.87 12.01 18.01
C TYR A 105 14.69 12.97 16.82
N LEU A 106 15.43 14.08 16.79
CA LEU A 106 15.39 15.06 15.69
C LEU A 106 15.76 14.40 14.35
N ALA A 107 16.84 13.63 14.32
CA ALA A 107 17.29 12.94 13.12
C ALA A 107 16.33 11.83 12.65
N SER A 108 15.47 11.35 13.55
CA SER A 108 14.41 10.37 13.27
C SER A 108 13.03 11.02 13.11
N TYR A 109 12.99 12.35 12.94
CA TYR A 109 11.81 13.21 12.80
C TYR A 109 10.80 13.23 13.97
N VAL A 110 11.16 12.71 15.15
CA VAL A 110 10.30 12.68 16.34
C VAL A 110 10.39 14.01 17.10
N TRP A 111 9.93 15.10 16.46
CA TRP A 111 10.22 16.48 16.84
C TRP A 111 9.75 16.87 18.25
N ILE A 112 8.61 16.36 18.72
CA ILE A 112 8.09 16.62 20.07
C ILE A 112 9.06 16.10 21.14
N GLU A 113 9.53 14.86 20.99
CA GLU A 113 10.47 14.26 21.95
C GLU A 113 11.87 14.84 21.84
N ALA A 114 12.26 15.33 20.65
CA ALA A 114 13.48 16.10 20.46
C ALA A 114 13.45 17.41 21.27
N ALA A 115 12.40 18.23 21.12
CA ALA A 115 12.23 19.46 21.91
C ALA A 115 12.22 19.18 23.42
N ARG A 116 11.42 18.21 23.87
CA ARG A 116 11.36 17.81 25.29
C ARG A 116 12.71 17.38 25.84
N SER A 117 13.54 16.72 25.03
CA SER A 117 14.89 16.29 25.40
C SER A 117 15.87 17.46 25.48
N PHE A 118 15.85 18.39 24.52
CA PHE A 118 16.67 19.61 24.61
C PHE A 118 16.25 20.49 25.80
N HIS A 119 14.95 20.66 26.05
CA HIS A 119 14.43 21.34 27.24
C HIS A 119 14.80 20.61 28.54
N GLN A 120 14.85 19.27 28.54
CA GLN A 120 15.29 18.49 29.70
C GLN A 120 16.80 18.61 29.94
N ALA A 121 17.62 18.74 28.88
CA ALA A 121 19.02 19.10 29.00
C ALA A 121 19.19 20.51 29.59
N LEU A 122 18.41 21.49 29.12
CA LEU A 122 18.43 22.88 29.61
C LEU A 122 17.98 23.04 31.07
N ARG A 123 17.18 22.12 31.63
CA ARG A 123 16.89 22.08 33.07
C ARG A 123 18.08 21.66 33.93
N LEU A 124 19.03 20.93 33.34
CA LEU A 124 20.22 20.41 34.00
C LEU A 124 21.42 21.35 33.79
N ASP A 125 21.52 21.94 32.58
CA ASP A 125 22.50 22.97 32.22
C ASP A 125 21.83 24.08 31.39
N PRO A 126 21.35 25.17 32.03
CA PRO A 126 20.75 26.31 31.33
C PRO A 126 21.72 27.09 30.43
N SER A 127 23.03 26.79 30.47
CA SER A 127 24.06 27.41 29.63
C SER A 127 24.41 26.60 28.37
N LEU A 128 23.75 25.46 28.16
CA LEU A 128 24.00 24.55 27.04
C LEU A 128 23.48 25.11 25.70
N SER A 129 24.26 26.01 25.08
CA SER A 129 23.98 26.63 23.77
C SER A 129 23.60 25.62 22.68
N ALA A 130 24.21 24.43 22.67
CA ALA A 130 23.90 23.38 21.71
C ALA A 130 22.45 22.85 21.81
N ALA A 131 21.85 22.84 23.00
CA ALA A 131 20.44 22.47 23.16
C ALA A 131 19.50 23.56 22.61
N PHE A 132 19.88 24.83 22.69
CA PHE A 132 19.16 25.92 21.99
C PHE A 132 19.30 25.83 20.46
N VAL A 133 20.45 25.38 19.94
CA VAL A 133 20.60 25.02 18.51
C VAL A 133 19.66 23.87 18.13
N GLY A 134 19.56 22.84 18.97
CA GLY A 134 18.62 21.72 18.77
C GLY A 134 17.14 22.17 18.77
N LEU A 135 16.77 23.10 19.66
CA LEU A 135 15.43 23.71 19.66
C LEU A 135 15.19 24.55 18.40
N CYS A 136 16.17 25.33 17.94
CA CYS A 136 16.09 26.05 16.66
C CYS A 136 15.78 25.10 15.50
N ASP A 137 16.44 23.93 15.43
CA ASP A 137 16.15 22.93 14.40
C ASP A 137 14.73 22.36 14.51
N VAL A 138 14.30 21.98 15.71
CA VAL A 138 12.94 21.46 15.94
C VAL A 138 11.87 22.49 15.55
N TYR A 139 12.08 23.77 15.88
CA TYR A 139 11.11 24.82 15.57
C TYR A 139 11.07 25.15 14.07
N VAL A 140 12.20 25.01 13.35
CA VAL A 140 12.19 24.99 11.87
C VAL A 140 11.35 23.84 11.32
N GLN A 141 11.44 22.63 11.90
CA GLN A 141 10.61 21.49 11.48
C GLN A 141 9.11 21.69 11.76
N LEU A 142 8.78 22.30 12.90
CA LEU A 142 7.41 22.75 13.24
C LEU A 142 6.95 23.99 12.43
N GLN A 143 7.75 24.43 11.45
CA GLN A 143 7.49 25.56 10.55
C GLN A 143 7.39 26.94 11.26
N ASP A 144 7.81 27.02 12.53
CA ASP A 144 7.80 28.23 13.36
C ASP A 144 9.16 28.93 13.32
N VAL A 145 9.40 29.67 12.24
CA VAL A 145 10.64 30.44 12.04
C VAL A 145 10.85 31.52 13.13
N PRO A 146 9.81 32.25 13.63
CA PRO A 146 9.95 33.13 14.78
C PRO A 146 10.45 32.43 16.05
N ALA A 147 9.87 31.29 16.43
CA ALA A 147 10.35 30.51 17.57
C ALA A 147 11.77 29.99 17.35
N ALA A 148 12.11 29.56 16.12
CA ALA A 148 13.46 29.15 15.76
C ALA A 148 14.48 30.29 15.92
N ARG A 149 14.16 31.52 15.48
CA ARG A 149 15.01 32.70 15.71
C ARG A 149 15.16 32.99 17.20
N ALA A 150 14.08 32.92 17.99
CA ALA A 150 14.16 33.14 19.44
C ALA A 150 15.09 32.12 20.13
N ALA A 151 15.04 30.84 19.74
CA ALA A 151 15.96 29.81 20.24
C ALA A 151 17.42 30.07 19.81
N LEU A 152 17.64 30.42 18.54
CA LEU A 152 18.95 30.80 18.00
C LEU A 152 19.56 32.00 18.75
N GLU A 153 18.78 33.02 19.08
CA GLU A 153 19.25 34.20 19.81
C GLU A 153 19.69 33.84 21.25
N LYS A 154 19.01 32.89 21.91
CA LYS A 154 19.50 32.35 23.20
C LYS A 154 20.83 31.61 23.01
N ALA A 155 20.96 30.76 21.97
CA ALA A 155 22.23 30.10 21.65
C ALA A 155 23.39 31.09 21.43
N GLN A 156 23.15 32.14 20.63
CA GLN A 156 24.11 33.21 20.34
C GLN A 156 24.52 34.00 21.58
N SER A 157 23.61 34.25 22.53
CA SER A 157 23.95 34.94 23.78
C SER A 157 24.89 34.14 24.69
N LEU A 158 24.97 32.81 24.50
CA LEU A 158 25.83 31.88 25.23
C LEU A 158 27.18 31.60 24.53
N SER A 159 27.36 32.06 23.28
CA SER A 159 28.52 31.77 22.42
C SER A 159 29.90 32.20 22.96
N SER A 160 29.96 32.92 24.08
CA SER A 160 31.22 33.33 24.72
C SER A 160 31.93 32.20 25.50
N ASN A 161 31.23 31.10 25.80
CA ASN A 161 31.75 30.01 26.65
C ASN A 161 31.82 28.64 25.96
N ILE A 162 31.52 28.55 24.66
CA ILE A 162 31.46 27.30 23.89
C ILE A 162 32.74 27.06 23.07
N THR A 163 32.88 25.87 22.50
CA THR A 163 33.98 25.60 21.56
C THR A 163 33.77 26.29 20.20
N GLU A 164 34.88 26.52 19.51
CA GLU A 164 34.93 26.94 18.10
C GLU A 164 34.11 26.03 17.15
N ALA A 165 33.95 24.74 17.48
CA ALA A 165 33.14 23.82 16.69
C ALA A 165 31.62 24.05 16.88
N GLU A 166 31.19 24.29 18.12
CA GLU A 166 29.81 24.65 18.44
C GLU A 166 29.46 26.04 17.91
N LEU A 167 30.39 27.00 17.96
CA LEU A 167 30.21 28.34 17.40
C LEU A 167 29.86 28.31 15.92
N ARG A 168 30.58 27.51 15.11
CA ARG A 168 30.26 27.32 13.68
C ARG A 168 28.88 26.71 13.46
N ARG A 169 28.39 25.86 14.37
CA ARG A 169 27.04 25.29 14.29
C ARG A 169 25.98 26.36 14.57
N VAL A 170 26.20 27.24 15.55
CA VAL A 170 25.38 28.44 15.77
C VAL A 170 25.38 29.36 14.54
N GLU A 171 26.54 29.58 13.89
CA GLU A 171 26.63 30.40 12.67
C GLU A 171 25.92 29.76 11.47
N ILE A 172 26.04 28.44 11.27
CA ILE A 172 25.30 27.70 10.23
C ILE A 172 23.80 27.86 10.43
N ARG A 173 23.29 27.74 11.67
CA ARG A 173 21.87 27.98 11.96
C ARG A 173 21.44 29.42 11.76
N ALA A 174 22.31 30.40 12.07
CA ALA A 174 22.03 31.79 11.75
C ALA A 174 21.79 32.01 10.25
N ARG A 175 22.63 31.41 9.39
CA ARG A 175 22.43 31.50 7.94
C ARG A 175 21.22 30.73 7.43
N LEU A 176 20.85 29.62 8.07
CA LEU A 176 19.61 28.91 7.77
C LEU A 176 18.38 29.78 8.10
N VAL A 177 18.30 30.33 9.32
CA VAL A 177 17.16 31.16 9.75
C VAL A 177 17.08 32.45 8.92
N ASP A 178 18.20 33.13 8.68
CA ASP A 178 18.25 34.33 7.81
C ASP A 178 17.63 34.06 6.42
N PHE A 179 17.86 32.87 5.85
CA PHE A 179 17.28 32.42 4.58
C PHE A 179 15.82 31.97 4.71
N LEU A 180 15.43 31.27 5.78
CA LEU A 180 14.06 30.79 5.95
C LEU A 180 13.03 31.93 6.12
N GLU A 181 13.45 33.09 6.63
CA GLU A 181 12.64 34.32 6.68
C GLU A 181 12.48 35.00 5.30
N ASP A 182 13.32 34.64 4.33
CA ASP A 182 13.52 35.38 3.07
C ASP A 182 13.89 34.40 1.95
N LYS A 183 13.04 33.38 1.75
CA LYS A 183 13.31 32.22 0.88
C LYS A 183 13.52 32.57 -0.60
N GLN A 184 13.27 33.81 -1.01
CA GLN A 184 13.51 34.33 -2.35
C GLN A 184 14.95 34.85 -2.54
N ASN A 185 15.68 35.07 -1.43
CA ASN A 185 17.00 35.68 -1.41
C ASN A 185 18.12 34.64 -1.50
N LEU A 186 18.47 34.28 -2.73
CA LEU A 186 19.45 33.22 -3.03
C LEU A 186 20.86 33.51 -2.48
N ASP A 187 21.24 34.77 -2.25
CA ASP A 187 22.54 35.12 -1.64
C ASP A 187 22.63 34.61 -0.19
N LYS A 188 21.51 34.60 0.55
CA LYS A 188 21.46 34.02 1.91
C LYS A 188 21.58 32.50 1.89
N PHE A 189 20.94 31.84 0.92
CA PHE A 189 21.09 30.40 0.71
C PHE A 189 22.54 30.01 0.35
N VAL A 190 23.19 30.80 -0.52
CA VAL A 190 24.62 30.64 -0.83
C VAL A 190 25.48 30.85 0.42
N ALA A 191 25.17 31.84 1.28
CA ALA A 191 25.86 32.04 2.55
C ALA A 191 25.69 30.85 3.53
N TYR A 192 24.50 30.23 3.59
CA TYR A 192 24.23 29.01 4.36
C TYR A 192 25.08 27.82 3.88
N ARG A 193 25.04 27.52 2.57
CA ARG A 193 25.88 26.44 1.98
C ARG A 193 27.38 26.70 2.14
N LYS A 194 27.80 27.97 2.13
CA LYS A 194 29.20 28.34 2.38
C LYS A 194 29.59 28.09 3.84
N ALA A 195 28.76 28.46 4.82
CA ALA A 195 29.05 28.23 6.24
C ALA A 195 29.27 26.73 6.55
N ILE A 196 28.45 25.85 5.96
CA ILE A 196 28.63 24.39 6.08
C ILE A 196 29.95 23.94 5.43
N TYR A 197 30.29 24.46 4.25
CA TYR A 197 31.54 24.14 3.56
C TYR A 197 32.78 24.61 4.36
N ASP A 198 32.75 25.83 4.90
CA ASP A 198 33.85 26.38 5.71
C ASP A 198 34.05 25.53 6.98
N ALA A 199 32.97 25.11 7.63
CA ALA A 199 33.01 24.21 8.79
C ALA A 199 33.55 22.82 8.41
N LEU A 200 33.12 22.22 7.30
CA LEU A 200 33.64 20.94 6.79
C LEU A 200 35.15 21.02 6.49
N MET A 201 35.62 22.10 5.86
CA MET A 201 37.05 22.30 5.61
C MET A 201 37.88 22.39 6.89
N ALA A 202 37.29 22.86 8.00
CA ALA A 202 37.92 22.92 9.31
C ALA A 202 37.67 21.68 10.20
N SER A 203 36.77 20.77 9.81
CA SER A 203 36.39 19.58 10.58
C SER A 203 35.84 18.45 9.68
N PRO A 204 36.64 17.91 8.74
CA PRO A 204 36.16 16.98 7.71
C PRO A 204 35.84 15.56 8.22
N LEU A 205 36.08 15.28 9.50
CA LEU A 205 35.73 14.03 10.19
C LEU A 205 34.50 14.19 11.10
N ASP A 206 33.70 15.23 10.89
CA ASP A 206 32.41 15.41 11.55
C ASP A 206 31.27 14.86 10.65
N PRO A 207 30.65 13.72 11.00
CA PRO A 207 29.58 13.13 10.19
C PRO A 207 28.29 13.98 10.21
N GLY A 208 28.08 14.80 11.24
CA GLY A 208 26.94 15.71 11.32
C GLY A 208 27.05 16.86 10.31
N LEU A 209 28.25 17.41 10.12
CA LEU A 209 28.48 18.41 9.06
C LEU A 209 28.30 17.84 7.65
N TRP A 210 28.66 16.56 7.42
CA TRP A 210 28.37 15.88 6.16
C TRP A 210 26.86 15.65 5.94
N ILE A 211 26.12 15.27 6.97
CA ILE A 211 24.66 15.16 6.91
C ILE A 211 24.01 16.53 6.60
N LEU A 212 24.42 17.60 7.30
CA LEU A 212 23.94 18.95 7.03
C LEU A 212 24.28 19.43 5.62
N ARG A 213 25.38 18.95 5.04
CA ARG A 213 25.73 19.25 3.64
C ARG A 213 24.79 18.57 2.65
N GLY A 214 24.35 17.34 2.93
CA GLY A 214 23.29 16.67 2.16
C GLY A 214 21.99 17.48 2.16
N PHE A 215 21.47 17.83 3.35
CA PHE A 215 20.26 18.67 3.50
C PHE A 215 20.31 19.98 2.71
N ALA A 216 21.48 20.63 2.67
CA ALA A 216 21.66 21.92 2.00
C ALA A 216 21.89 21.81 0.48
N ASP A 217 22.09 20.60 -0.04
CA ASP A 217 22.20 20.30 -1.46
C ASP A 217 20.93 19.62 -2.03
N GLU A 218 20.04 19.10 -1.17
CA GLU A 218 18.72 18.56 -1.57
C GLU A 218 17.80 19.61 -2.21
N GLY A 219 17.35 19.35 -3.44
CA GLY A 219 16.24 20.05 -4.10
C GLY A 219 16.30 21.59 -4.03
N PRO A 220 15.35 22.27 -3.35
CA PRO A 220 15.34 23.74 -3.24
C PRO A 220 16.36 24.29 -2.21
N GLY A 221 17.22 23.47 -1.60
CA GLY A 221 18.37 23.91 -0.80
C GLY A 221 18.15 24.03 0.72
N ALA A 222 16.94 23.75 1.18
CA ALA A 222 16.63 23.61 2.61
C ALA A 222 15.84 22.33 2.86
N GLY A 223 16.30 21.23 2.25
CA GLY A 223 15.82 19.90 2.55
C GLY A 223 16.15 19.51 3.99
N HIS A 224 15.47 18.48 4.49
CA HIS A 224 15.64 17.97 5.85
C HIS A 224 15.88 16.44 5.86
N GLY A 225 16.32 15.87 4.72
CA GLY A 225 16.59 14.44 4.57
C GLY A 225 15.49 13.65 3.85
N GLN A 226 14.29 14.23 3.68
CA GLN A 226 13.13 13.60 3.04
C GLN A 226 13.16 13.74 1.51
N THR A 227 13.77 14.80 1.01
CA THR A 227 13.85 15.13 -0.43
C THR A 227 15.04 14.47 -1.14
N GLY A 228 15.83 13.65 -0.43
CA GLY A 228 17.09 13.06 -0.86
C GLY A 228 17.17 12.68 -2.35
N ASP A 229 18.18 13.23 -3.01
CA ASP A 229 18.44 13.10 -4.44
C ASP A 229 19.87 12.57 -4.72
N LEU A 230 20.25 12.50 -6.01
CA LEU A 230 21.59 12.04 -6.44
C LEU A 230 22.74 12.86 -5.86
N ASP A 231 22.55 14.16 -5.61
CA ASP A 231 23.60 15.04 -5.11
C ASP A 231 23.77 14.86 -3.58
N SER A 232 22.67 14.65 -2.86
CA SER A 232 22.68 14.37 -1.42
C SER A 232 23.42 13.07 -1.02
N ILE A 233 23.31 12.01 -1.83
CA ILE A 233 23.82 10.65 -1.52
C ILE A 233 25.32 10.64 -1.23
N ALA A 234 26.12 11.41 -1.98
CA ALA A 234 27.57 11.43 -1.82
C ALA A 234 28.00 11.92 -0.42
N PHE A 235 27.24 12.86 0.16
CA PHE A 235 27.53 13.40 1.48
C PHE A 235 27.14 12.44 2.59
N TYR A 236 25.98 11.77 2.49
CA TYR A 236 25.58 10.74 3.46
C TYR A 236 26.49 9.49 3.39
N GLN A 237 26.94 9.08 2.20
CA GLN A 237 27.98 8.06 2.06
C GLN A 237 29.30 8.49 2.71
N THR A 238 29.68 9.76 2.62
CA THR A 238 30.88 10.30 3.28
C THR A 238 30.71 10.32 4.81
N ALA A 239 29.52 10.64 5.32
CA ALA A 239 29.19 10.54 6.73
C ALA A 239 29.33 9.09 7.26
N LEU A 240 28.94 8.08 6.47
CA LEU A 240 29.18 6.66 6.79
C LEU A 240 30.65 6.26 6.66
N ALA A 241 31.40 6.79 5.70
CA ALA A 241 32.84 6.52 5.59
C ALA A 241 33.62 7.01 6.83
N VAL A 242 33.11 8.04 7.51
CA VAL A 242 33.62 8.56 8.79
C VAL A 242 33.04 7.81 10.00
N SER A 243 31.74 7.47 9.97
CA SER A 243 31.03 6.79 11.06
C SER A 243 30.12 5.67 10.51
N PRO A 244 30.64 4.44 10.32
CA PRO A 244 29.98 3.39 9.51
C PRO A 244 28.63 2.87 9.99
N ASN A 245 28.25 3.16 11.24
CA ASN A 245 26.98 2.72 11.83
C ASN A 245 25.98 3.88 12.03
N ASN A 246 26.31 5.12 11.60
CA ASN A 246 25.55 6.32 11.93
C ASN A 246 24.07 6.20 11.49
N SER A 247 23.16 6.16 12.48
CA SER A 247 21.73 5.90 12.26
C SER A 247 21.08 6.93 11.34
N ALA A 248 21.47 8.20 11.45
CA ALA A 248 20.92 9.28 10.61
C ALA A 248 21.43 9.21 9.17
N ALA A 249 22.71 8.93 8.94
CA ALA A 249 23.24 8.76 7.59
C ALA A 249 22.63 7.53 6.88
N HIS A 250 22.32 6.46 7.62
CA HIS A 250 21.51 5.36 7.10
C HIS A 250 20.05 5.78 6.81
N HIS A 251 19.42 6.53 7.71
CA HIS A 251 18.06 7.04 7.53
C HIS A 251 17.93 7.88 6.25
N TYR A 252 18.80 8.87 6.04
CA TYR A 252 18.72 9.74 4.86
C TYR A 252 19.16 9.06 3.56
N LEU A 253 20.05 8.05 3.62
CA LEU A 253 20.31 7.20 2.46
C LEU A 253 19.10 6.34 2.07
N ALA A 254 18.27 5.92 3.02
CA ALA A 254 17.01 5.24 2.70
C ALA A 254 16.10 6.15 1.85
N HIS A 255 15.76 7.35 2.35
CA HIS A 255 15.00 8.38 1.59
C HIS A 255 15.64 8.71 0.23
N SER A 256 16.97 8.86 0.20
CA SER A 256 17.66 9.25 -1.03
C SER A 256 17.62 8.16 -2.11
N TYR A 257 17.77 6.89 -1.71
CA TYR A 257 17.63 5.76 -2.64
C TYR A 257 16.17 5.46 -2.98
N GLU A 258 15.25 5.72 -2.07
CA GLU A 258 13.80 5.63 -2.26
C GLU A 258 13.32 6.57 -3.38
N ASN A 259 13.67 7.86 -3.31
CA ASN A 259 13.27 8.87 -4.29
C ASN A 259 13.79 8.57 -5.71
N ILE A 260 15.00 8.00 -5.83
CA ILE A 260 15.62 7.68 -7.14
C ILE A 260 15.38 6.24 -7.63
N GLY A 261 14.53 5.45 -6.95
CA GLY A 261 14.12 4.12 -7.43
C GLY A 261 15.09 2.98 -7.13
N ARG A 262 16.05 3.14 -6.21
CA ARG A 262 17.08 2.15 -5.83
C ARG A 262 16.67 1.33 -4.60
N THR A 263 15.65 0.48 -4.81
CA THR A 263 14.99 -0.29 -3.74
C THR A 263 15.93 -1.20 -2.94
N ASP A 264 16.91 -1.86 -3.55
CA ASP A 264 17.80 -2.79 -2.83
C ASP A 264 18.74 -2.05 -1.85
N GLU A 265 19.26 -0.89 -2.26
CA GLU A 265 20.08 -0.03 -1.41
C GLU A 265 19.24 0.65 -0.32
N ALA A 266 18.03 1.09 -0.65
CA ALA A 266 17.10 1.67 0.31
C ALA A 266 16.61 0.64 1.35
N LEU A 267 16.35 -0.61 0.95
CA LEU A 267 16.12 -1.75 1.84
C LEU A 267 17.30 -1.96 2.79
N SER A 268 18.53 -1.99 2.27
CA SER A 268 19.75 -2.19 3.07
C SER A 268 19.92 -1.10 4.13
N HIS A 269 19.70 0.16 3.76
CA HIS A 269 19.87 1.30 4.65
C HIS A 269 18.72 1.51 5.64
N SER A 270 17.46 1.26 5.24
CA SER A 270 16.32 1.25 6.17
C SER A 270 16.46 0.16 7.23
N GLU A 271 17.00 -1.01 6.88
CA GLU A 271 17.32 -2.09 7.85
C GLU A 271 18.45 -1.70 8.81
N ALA A 272 19.46 -0.98 8.33
CA ALA A 272 20.58 -0.51 9.15
C ALA A 272 20.17 0.59 10.13
N TYR A 273 19.30 1.52 9.69
CA TYR A 273 18.63 2.50 10.54
C TYR A 273 17.74 1.81 11.59
N LEU A 274 16.87 0.88 11.19
CA LEU A 274 15.99 0.15 12.10
C LEU A 274 16.75 -0.64 13.17
N ARG A 275 17.91 -1.23 12.85
CA ARG A 275 18.77 -1.90 13.84
C ARG A 275 19.32 -0.98 14.93
N ALA A 276 19.47 0.33 14.65
CA ALA A 276 19.95 1.31 15.62
C ALA A 276 18.80 2.03 16.36
N SER A 277 17.64 2.14 15.71
CA SER A 277 16.51 2.99 16.12
C SER A 277 15.20 2.20 16.31
N SER A 278 15.26 0.97 16.84
CA SER A 278 14.11 0.04 16.94
C SER A 278 13.00 0.44 17.93
N SER A 279 13.21 1.49 18.74
CA SER A 279 12.15 2.14 19.53
C SER A 279 11.50 3.34 18.82
N ILE A 280 11.94 3.69 17.60
CA ILE A 280 11.37 4.79 16.81
C ILE A 280 10.32 4.27 15.83
N PRO A 281 9.06 4.78 15.86
CA PRO A 281 8.05 4.41 14.87
C PRO A 281 8.48 4.67 13.42
N HIS A 282 9.16 5.79 13.17
CA HIS A 282 9.59 6.15 11.82
C HIS A 282 10.67 5.20 11.24
N ALA A 283 11.47 4.52 12.08
CA ALA A 283 12.42 3.52 11.58
C ALA A 283 11.71 2.27 11.06
N HIS A 284 10.64 1.84 11.72
CA HIS A 284 9.75 0.80 11.24
C HIS A 284 8.95 1.26 10.00
N HIS A 285 8.48 2.51 9.97
CA HIS A 285 7.81 3.11 8.81
C HIS A 285 8.68 3.05 7.54
N MET A 286 9.92 3.54 7.60
CA MET A 286 10.83 3.54 6.45
C MET A 286 11.16 2.13 5.96
N ARG A 287 11.26 1.15 6.88
CA ARG A 287 11.46 -0.25 6.49
C ARG A 287 10.21 -0.84 5.84
N GLY A 288 9.01 -0.54 6.37
CA GLY A 288 7.74 -0.96 5.77
C GLY A 288 7.54 -0.40 4.36
N HIS A 289 7.95 0.84 4.15
CA HIS A 289 7.90 1.50 2.84
C HIS A 289 8.77 0.78 1.79
N GLU A 290 10.02 0.48 2.14
CA GLU A 290 10.91 -0.22 1.22
C GLU A 290 10.53 -1.68 0.97
N LEU A 291 9.97 -2.37 1.98
CA LEU A 291 9.38 -3.69 1.78
C LEU A 291 8.18 -3.63 0.81
N ARG A 292 7.32 -2.60 0.93
CA ARG A 292 6.21 -2.35 0.00
C ARG A 292 6.72 -2.12 -1.42
N ARG A 293 7.77 -1.33 -1.59
CA ARG A 293 8.39 -1.03 -2.90
C ARG A 293 9.07 -2.26 -3.52
N ALA A 294 9.46 -3.25 -2.72
CA ALA A 294 9.98 -4.54 -3.13
C ALA A 294 8.91 -5.63 -3.34
N GLY A 295 7.61 -5.32 -3.23
CA GLY A 295 6.51 -6.29 -3.38
C GLY A 295 6.34 -7.25 -2.18
N ARG A 296 6.96 -6.95 -1.03
CA ARG A 296 6.94 -7.77 0.19
C ARG A 296 5.84 -7.25 1.13
N ILE A 297 4.59 -7.31 0.66
CA ILE A 297 3.46 -6.57 1.24
C ILE A 297 3.10 -7.02 2.67
N GLU A 298 3.18 -8.31 2.97
CA GLU A 298 2.94 -8.85 4.31
C GLU A 298 4.00 -8.40 5.33
N GLU A 299 5.26 -8.33 4.90
CA GLU A 299 6.36 -7.82 5.74
C GLU A 299 6.23 -6.30 5.91
N ALA A 300 5.80 -5.56 4.88
CA ALA A 300 5.48 -4.15 4.99
C ALA A 300 4.35 -3.89 6.00
N ILE A 301 3.27 -4.69 5.98
CA ILE A 301 2.18 -4.64 6.95
C ILE A 301 2.70 -4.87 8.37
N ALA A 302 3.62 -5.83 8.58
CA ALA A 302 4.19 -6.10 9.89
C ALA A 302 4.96 -4.89 10.44
N GLU A 303 5.79 -4.24 9.62
CA GLU A 303 6.58 -3.07 10.01
C GLU A 303 5.71 -1.82 10.22
N PHE A 304 4.78 -1.50 9.31
CA PHE A 304 3.85 -0.39 9.49
C PHE A 304 2.91 -0.59 10.71
N SER A 305 2.46 -1.83 10.96
CA SER A 305 1.69 -2.17 12.18
C SER A 305 2.54 -2.00 13.44
N LYS A 306 3.83 -2.32 13.38
CA LYS A 306 4.78 -2.13 14.49
C LYS A 306 5.06 -0.64 14.74
N ALA A 307 5.17 0.19 13.71
CA ALA A 307 5.21 1.65 13.84
C ALA A 307 3.92 2.18 14.51
N ASN A 308 2.75 1.75 14.01
CA ASN A 308 1.44 2.07 14.56
C ASN A 308 1.32 1.71 16.06
N ASP A 309 1.85 0.56 16.47
CA ASP A 309 1.77 0.11 17.86
C ASP A 309 2.71 0.89 18.79
N LEU A 310 3.88 1.30 18.30
CA LEU A 310 4.80 2.19 19.02
C LEU A 310 4.21 3.60 19.18
N GLU A 311 3.66 4.19 18.11
CA GLU A 311 2.89 5.45 18.13
C GLU A 311 1.78 5.39 19.19
N ASN A 312 0.91 4.38 19.11
CA ASN A 312 -0.19 4.20 20.05
C ASN A 312 0.25 3.93 21.49
N ALA A 313 1.39 3.27 21.71
CA ALA A 313 1.96 3.10 23.04
C ALA A 313 2.49 4.43 23.60
N TYR A 314 3.18 5.22 22.78
CA TYR A 314 3.67 6.55 23.11
C TYR A 314 2.55 7.51 23.49
N TYR A 315 1.51 7.68 22.65
CA TYR A 315 0.37 8.58 22.93
C TYR A 315 -0.29 8.29 24.29
N ARG A 316 -0.42 7.01 24.66
CA ARG A 316 -1.00 6.57 25.95
C ARG A 316 -0.04 6.76 27.12
N ALA A 317 1.23 6.37 26.98
CA ALA A 317 2.21 6.44 28.06
C ALA A 317 2.57 7.90 28.42
N GLU A 318 2.61 8.76 27.40
CA GLU A 318 2.97 10.16 27.52
C GLU A 318 1.75 11.08 27.59
N ASN A 319 0.51 10.60 27.45
CA ASN A 319 -0.71 11.44 27.39
C ASN A 319 -0.52 12.64 26.43
N ILE A 320 -0.24 12.31 25.17
CA ILE A 320 -0.12 13.25 24.04
C ILE A 320 -1.13 12.82 22.99
N SER A 321 -1.93 13.76 22.49
CA SER A 321 -2.90 13.46 21.43
C SER A 321 -2.20 13.17 20.10
N ALA A 322 -2.73 12.20 19.36
CA ALA A 322 -2.26 11.86 18.01
C ALA A 322 -2.41 13.03 17.01
N GLU A 323 -3.21 14.05 17.35
CA GLU A 323 -3.43 15.25 16.53
C GLU A 323 -2.16 16.11 16.31
N TYR A 324 -1.16 15.98 17.20
CA TYR A 324 0.12 16.70 17.10
C TYR A 324 1.19 15.92 16.32
N ASP A 325 0.97 14.62 16.07
CA ASP A 325 1.92 13.76 15.37
C ASP A 325 1.68 13.79 13.85
N TRP A 326 2.52 14.53 13.15
CA TRP A 326 2.39 14.76 11.72
C TRP A 326 2.62 13.50 10.86
N HIS A 327 3.33 12.48 11.35
CA HIS A 327 3.51 11.21 10.62
C HIS A 327 2.27 10.32 10.69
N ARG A 328 1.44 10.47 11.74
CA ARG A 328 0.40 9.49 12.07
C ARG A 328 -0.59 9.24 10.92
N PRO A 329 -1.11 10.27 10.19
CA PRO A 329 -1.95 10.04 9.02
C PRO A 329 -1.22 9.33 7.88
N HIS A 330 0.08 9.56 7.72
CA HIS A 330 0.89 8.97 6.65
C HIS A 330 1.18 7.47 6.90
N ASN A 331 1.55 7.10 8.13
CA ASN A 331 1.70 5.70 8.53
C ASN A 331 0.38 4.92 8.35
N LEU A 332 -0.73 5.49 8.85
CA LEU A 332 -2.07 4.92 8.70
C LEU A 332 -2.48 4.69 7.24
N THR A 333 -2.21 5.66 6.36
CA THR A 333 -2.57 5.56 4.93
C THR A 333 -1.72 4.55 4.18
N LEU A 334 -0.40 4.47 4.41
CA LEU A 334 0.45 3.45 3.79
C LEU A 334 0.09 2.03 4.25
N LEU A 335 -0.21 1.84 5.54
CA LEU A 335 -0.71 0.57 6.07
C LEU A 335 -2.06 0.19 5.42
N ALA A 336 -2.96 1.15 5.27
CA ALA A 336 -4.25 0.94 4.59
C ALA A 336 -4.11 0.61 3.10
N ILE A 337 -3.11 1.17 2.41
CA ILE A 337 -2.79 0.81 1.02
C ILE A 337 -2.33 -0.66 0.97
N CYS A 338 -1.42 -1.09 1.86
CA CYS A 338 -0.97 -2.49 1.89
C CYS A 338 -2.14 -3.46 2.13
N TYR A 339 -3.06 -3.14 3.04
CA TYR A 339 -4.27 -3.94 3.26
C TYR A 339 -5.21 -3.97 2.05
N GLN A 340 -5.30 -2.89 1.25
CA GLN A 340 -6.06 -2.90 -0.01
C GLN A 340 -5.45 -3.83 -1.06
N LEU A 341 -4.12 -3.88 -1.17
CA LEU A 341 -3.42 -4.78 -2.11
C LEU A 341 -3.75 -6.25 -1.82
N LEU A 342 -3.75 -6.66 -0.54
CA LEU A 342 -4.12 -8.02 -0.11
C LEU A 342 -5.63 -8.29 -0.10
N GLY A 343 -6.49 -7.31 -0.44
CA GLY A 343 -7.95 -7.48 -0.42
C GLY A 343 -8.59 -7.43 0.98
N GLN A 344 -7.87 -6.97 2.00
CA GLN A 344 -8.33 -6.82 3.39
C GLN A 344 -8.99 -5.44 3.60
N MET A 345 -10.05 -5.17 2.84
CA MET A 345 -10.73 -3.89 2.73
C MET A 345 -11.26 -3.35 4.08
N LYS A 346 -11.65 -4.23 5.02
CA LYS A 346 -12.11 -3.81 6.36
C LYS A 346 -11.00 -3.26 7.23
N ALA A 347 -9.78 -3.79 7.11
CA ALA A 347 -8.62 -3.26 7.82
C ALA A 347 -8.26 -1.87 7.27
N ALA A 348 -8.23 -1.74 5.93
CA ALA A 348 -8.02 -0.47 5.25
C ALA A 348 -9.07 0.60 5.61
N GLU A 349 -10.37 0.28 5.58
CA GLU A 349 -11.45 1.22 5.91
C GLU A 349 -11.31 1.80 7.33
N LYS A 350 -10.92 0.98 8.31
CA LYS A 350 -10.71 1.46 9.68
C LYS A 350 -9.60 2.52 9.73
N LEU A 351 -8.46 2.23 9.10
CA LEU A 351 -7.27 3.08 9.14
C LEU A 351 -7.44 4.38 8.34
N LEU A 352 -8.13 4.32 7.18
CA LEU A 352 -8.44 5.51 6.38
C LEU A 352 -9.41 6.46 7.10
N LYS A 353 -10.41 5.93 7.81
CA LYS A 353 -11.28 6.75 8.67
C LYS A 353 -10.53 7.42 9.80
N GLU A 354 -9.59 6.70 10.43
CA GLU A 354 -8.74 7.24 11.50
C GLU A 354 -7.84 8.37 10.95
N ALA A 355 -7.19 8.16 9.81
CA ALA A 355 -6.34 9.16 9.16
C ALA A 355 -7.12 10.40 8.68
N PHE A 356 -8.34 10.23 8.15
CA PHE A 356 -9.18 11.33 7.66
C PHE A 356 -9.70 12.25 8.78
N ALA A 357 -9.86 11.70 9.99
CA ALA A 357 -10.36 12.39 11.17
C ALA A 357 -9.28 13.14 11.97
N LEU A 358 -8.00 12.87 11.72
CA LEU A 358 -6.88 13.64 12.28
C LEU A 358 -6.74 14.99 11.55
N PRO A 359 -6.33 16.07 12.25
CA PRO A 359 -5.99 17.32 11.60
C PRO A 359 -4.65 17.20 10.85
N THR A 360 -4.42 18.14 9.94
CA THR A 360 -3.28 18.13 9.02
C THR A 360 -2.63 19.49 8.91
N HIS A 361 -1.29 19.51 8.99
CA HIS A 361 -0.51 20.73 9.23
C HIS A 361 0.34 21.16 8.01
N SER A 362 -0.02 20.68 6.81
CA SER A 362 0.59 21.07 5.53
C SER A 362 -0.34 20.80 4.35
N ASP A 363 -0.13 21.47 3.22
CA ASP A 363 -0.93 21.28 1.99
C ASP A 363 -0.86 19.83 1.45
N LEU A 364 0.30 19.18 1.58
CA LEU A 364 0.49 17.77 1.20
C LEU A 364 -0.28 16.82 2.12
N ALA A 365 -0.36 17.12 3.42
CA ALA A 365 -1.14 16.34 4.36
C ALA A 365 -2.64 16.52 4.15
N GLU A 366 -3.12 17.75 3.93
CA GLU A 366 -4.51 18.03 3.52
C GLU A 366 -4.88 17.31 2.23
N PHE A 367 -3.99 17.32 1.22
CA PHE A 367 -4.18 16.54 -0.01
C PHE A 367 -4.29 15.03 0.27
N ALA A 368 -3.45 14.47 1.15
CA ALA A 368 -3.46 13.04 1.45
C ALA A 368 -4.79 12.52 2.03
N ARG A 369 -5.60 13.39 2.66
CA ARG A 369 -6.95 13.06 3.20
C ARG A 369 -7.91 12.56 2.11
N LYS A 370 -7.66 12.90 0.84
CA LYS A 370 -8.41 12.42 -0.33
C LYS A 370 -8.56 10.88 -0.40
N GLN A 371 -7.64 10.13 0.21
CA GLN A 371 -7.61 8.67 0.15
C GLN A 371 -8.86 8.00 0.74
N TRP A 372 -9.52 8.63 1.72
CA TRP A 372 -10.75 8.06 2.31
C TRP A 372 -11.95 8.15 1.35
N PRO A 373 -12.30 9.31 0.75
CA PRO A 373 -13.27 9.35 -0.34
C PRO A 373 -12.85 8.55 -1.59
N GLU A 374 -11.56 8.50 -1.94
CA GLU A 374 -11.06 7.63 -3.04
C GLU A 374 -11.38 6.16 -2.79
N PHE A 375 -11.14 5.64 -1.58
CA PHE A 375 -11.51 4.30 -1.19
C PHE A 375 -13.03 4.08 -1.29
N LEU A 376 -13.85 5.04 -0.84
CA LEU A 376 -15.31 4.95 -0.96
C LEU A 376 -15.77 4.85 -2.42
N LEU A 377 -15.20 5.65 -3.35
CA LEU A 377 -15.43 5.48 -4.79
C LEU A 377 -14.96 4.11 -5.27
N ALA A 378 -13.75 3.69 -4.87
CA ALA A 378 -13.17 2.40 -5.22
C ALA A 378 -13.94 1.19 -4.65
N ARG A 379 -14.83 1.38 -3.66
CA ARG A 379 -15.79 0.37 -3.17
C ARG A 379 -17.24 0.58 -3.67
N GLY A 380 -17.48 1.51 -4.60
CA GLY A 380 -18.81 1.79 -5.16
C GLY A 380 -19.77 2.52 -4.21
N ARG A 381 -19.26 3.10 -3.11
CA ARG A 381 -20.04 3.81 -2.08
C ARG A 381 -20.18 5.29 -2.43
N THR A 382 -20.65 5.55 -3.65
CA THR A 382 -20.57 6.87 -4.33
C THR A 382 -21.24 8.01 -3.55
N ARG A 383 -22.31 7.74 -2.79
CA ARG A 383 -22.98 8.76 -1.95
C ARG A 383 -22.15 9.15 -0.74
N GLU A 384 -21.63 8.16 -0.01
CA GLU A 384 -20.73 8.41 1.11
C GLU A 384 -19.45 9.12 0.60
N ALA A 385 -18.91 8.71 -0.56
CA ALA A 385 -17.76 9.39 -1.16
C ALA A 385 -18.03 10.87 -1.45
N LEU A 386 -19.21 11.21 -2.00
CA LEU A 386 -19.64 12.58 -2.24
C LEU A 386 -19.72 13.37 -0.92
N GLU A 387 -20.37 12.82 0.10
CA GLU A 387 -20.51 13.44 1.43
C GLU A 387 -19.15 13.69 2.10
N GLN A 388 -18.23 12.72 2.05
CA GLN A 388 -16.88 12.87 2.63
C GLN A 388 -16.01 13.85 1.82
N SER A 389 -16.18 13.90 0.49
CA SER A 389 -15.48 14.90 -0.35
C SER A 389 -15.98 16.33 -0.10
N GLN A 390 -17.27 16.51 0.22
CA GLN A 390 -17.83 17.79 0.63
C GLN A 390 -17.33 18.27 2.01
N LEU A 391 -16.87 17.35 2.88
CA LEU A 391 -16.12 17.73 4.08
C LEU A 391 -14.68 18.16 3.75
N LEU A 392 -14.01 17.45 2.82
CA LEU A 392 -12.67 17.83 2.36
C LEU A 392 -12.65 19.20 1.65
N LEU A 393 -13.74 19.61 1.01
CA LEU A 393 -13.89 20.94 0.39
C LEU A 393 -13.79 22.09 1.41
N GLN A 394 -13.94 21.81 2.71
CA GLN A 394 -13.77 22.78 3.79
C GLN A 394 -12.30 22.94 4.24
N SER A 395 -11.36 22.22 3.59
CA SER A 395 -9.92 22.33 3.84
C SER A 395 -9.43 23.77 3.63
N PRO A 396 -8.52 24.28 4.46
CA PRO A 396 -7.84 25.56 4.21
C PRO A 396 -6.86 25.49 3.03
N SER A 397 -6.46 24.29 2.62
CA SER A 397 -5.50 24.04 1.55
C SER A 397 -6.13 24.12 0.16
N ARG A 398 -5.44 24.76 -0.79
CA ARG A 398 -5.80 24.69 -2.23
C ARG A 398 -5.62 23.28 -2.79
N MET A 399 -4.66 22.50 -2.28
CA MET A 399 -4.49 21.11 -2.69
C MET A 399 -5.62 20.22 -2.11
N GLY A 400 -6.09 20.51 -0.89
CA GLY A 400 -7.29 19.90 -0.32
C GLY A 400 -8.57 20.23 -1.11
N GLN A 401 -8.79 21.49 -1.46
CA GLN A 401 -9.93 21.96 -2.27
C GLN A 401 -9.91 21.34 -3.69
N PHE A 402 -8.75 21.29 -4.34
CA PHE A 402 -8.53 20.59 -5.61
C PHE A 402 -8.91 19.11 -5.54
N ALA A 403 -8.46 18.40 -4.49
CA ALA A 403 -8.81 16.99 -4.28
C ALA A 403 -10.31 16.82 -4.05
N ALA A 404 -10.93 17.70 -3.27
CA ALA A 404 -12.37 17.68 -3.04
C ALA A 404 -13.16 17.87 -4.34
N HIS A 405 -12.89 18.92 -5.11
CA HIS A 405 -13.57 19.17 -6.40
C HIS A 405 -13.39 18.01 -7.38
N THR A 406 -12.18 17.45 -7.52
CA THR A 406 -12.00 16.27 -8.40
C THR A 406 -12.82 15.08 -7.92
N LEU A 407 -12.86 14.78 -6.63
CA LEU A 407 -13.61 13.64 -6.08
C LEU A 407 -15.13 13.83 -6.08
N ILE A 408 -15.63 15.05 -5.81
CA ILE A 408 -17.04 15.42 -5.97
C ILE A 408 -17.44 15.22 -7.43
N GLY A 409 -16.64 15.70 -8.39
CA GLY A 409 -16.88 15.50 -9.82
C GLY A 409 -16.96 14.02 -10.21
N ARG A 410 -16.02 13.19 -9.76
CA ARG A 410 -16.02 11.74 -10.05
C ARG A 410 -17.23 11.04 -9.43
N ALA A 411 -17.60 11.41 -8.20
CA ALA A 411 -18.82 10.93 -7.56
C ALA A 411 -20.10 11.33 -8.32
N LEU A 412 -20.14 12.53 -8.91
CA LEU A 412 -21.24 13.00 -9.74
C LEU A 412 -21.33 12.25 -11.08
N VAL A 413 -20.20 11.96 -11.75
CA VAL A 413 -20.18 11.12 -12.96
C VAL A 413 -20.71 9.71 -12.66
N ALA A 414 -20.31 9.12 -11.53
CA ALA A 414 -20.83 7.83 -11.06
C ALA A 414 -22.28 7.89 -10.50
N MET A 415 -22.95 9.04 -10.59
CA MET A 415 -24.40 9.22 -10.38
C MET A 415 -25.11 9.75 -11.65
N ASP A 416 -24.47 9.67 -12.82
CA ASP A 416 -24.92 10.22 -14.11
C ASP A 416 -25.12 11.76 -14.16
N ARG A 417 -24.71 12.48 -13.10
CA ARG A 417 -24.87 13.95 -12.93
C ARG A 417 -23.76 14.75 -13.65
N THR A 418 -23.58 14.45 -14.93
CA THR A 418 -22.42 14.92 -15.73
C THR A 418 -22.34 16.46 -15.85
N GLU A 419 -23.47 17.17 -16.00
CA GLU A 419 -23.49 18.65 -16.04
C GLU A 419 -23.08 19.33 -14.73
N GLU A 420 -23.08 18.60 -13.61
CA GLU A 420 -22.58 19.09 -12.33
C GLU A 420 -21.08 18.74 -12.19
N ALA A 421 -20.68 17.54 -12.60
CA ALA A 421 -19.27 17.15 -12.67
C ALA A 421 -18.41 18.07 -13.56
N GLU A 422 -18.96 18.59 -14.67
CA GLU A 422 -18.27 19.59 -15.51
C GLU A 422 -17.97 20.90 -14.76
N LYS A 423 -18.80 21.30 -13.79
CA LYS A 423 -18.58 22.51 -12.98
C LYS A 423 -17.47 22.28 -11.95
N GLU A 424 -17.50 21.12 -11.29
CA GLU A 424 -16.43 20.69 -10.38
C GLU A 424 -15.07 20.58 -11.10
N LEU A 425 -15.05 20.11 -12.35
CA LEU A 425 -13.83 20.11 -13.17
C LEU A 425 -13.30 21.51 -13.47
N VAL A 426 -14.18 22.52 -13.63
CA VAL A 426 -13.75 23.92 -13.77
C VAL A 426 -13.15 24.41 -12.46
N SER A 427 -13.83 24.22 -11.32
CA SER A 427 -13.32 24.65 -10.01
C SER A 427 -11.99 23.98 -9.63
N ALA A 428 -11.83 22.67 -9.89
CA ALA A 428 -10.55 21.99 -9.75
C ALA A 428 -9.45 22.60 -10.62
N ARG A 429 -9.76 23.04 -11.84
CA ARG A 429 -8.77 23.68 -12.73
C ARG A 429 -8.43 25.10 -12.29
N ASP A 430 -9.40 25.84 -11.75
CA ASP A 430 -9.17 27.17 -11.18
C ASP A 430 -8.26 27.09 -9.93
N ASP A 431 -8.46 26.10 -9.05
CA ASP A 431 -7.54 25.81 -7.94
C ASP A 431 -6.15 25.40 -8.43
N LEU A 432 -6.06 24.55 -9.47
CA LEU A 432 -4.80 24.07 -10.02
C LEU A 432 -3.92 25.20 -10.60
N VAL A 433 -4.52 26.30 -11.04
CA VAL A 433 -3.82 27.52 -11.51
C VAL A 433 -3.24 28.33 -10.35
N LEU A 434 -3.76 28.17 -9.12
CA LEU A 434 -3.28 28.85 -7.91
C LEU A 434 -2.20 28.04 -7.15
N ILE A 435 -2.05 26.76 -7.47
CA ILE A 435 -1.04 25.86 -6.87
C ILE A 435 0.33 26.08 -7.56
N PRO A 436 1.46 26.07 -6.84
CA PRO A 436 2.80 26.19 -7.45
C PRO A 436 3.03 25.14 -8.54
N ALA A 437 3.57 25.57 -9.69
CA ALA A 437 3.63 24.75 -10.91
C ALA A 437 4.23 23.34 -10.72
N THR A 438 5.26 23.22 -9.87
CA THR A 438 5.94 21.96 -9.53
C THR A 438 5.02 20.94 -8.84
N GLU A 439 4.07 21.42 -8.03
CA GLU A 439 3.05 20.57 -7.40
C GLU A 439 1.85 20.40 -8.32
N ALA A 440 1.45 21.45 -9.04
CA ALA A 440 0.34 21.39 -10.01
C ALA A 440 0.56 20.33 -11.10
N ASP A 441 1.79 20.12 -11.56
CA ASP A 441 2.11 19.04 -12.52
C ASP A 441 1.96 17.63 -11.92
N ARG A 442 2.22 17.44 -10.62
CA ARG A 442 1.95 16.16 -9.91
C ARG A 442 0.44 15.91 -9.73
N LEU A 443 -0.34 16.97 -9.59
CA LEU A 443 -1.79 16.94 -9.36
C LEU A 443 -2.62 16.83 -10.65
N ARG A 444 -2.08 17.25 -11.80
CA ARG A 444 -2.75 17.35 -13.10
C ARG A 444 -3.55 16.10 -13.49
N SER A 445 -2.99 14.91 -13.24
CA SER A 445 -3.58 13.61 -13.55
C SER A 445 -4.96 13.39 -12.92
N TYR A 446 -5.21 13.90 -11.72
CA TYR A 446 -6.49 13.77 -11.02
C TYR A 446 -7.62 14.55 -11.72
N SER A 447 -7.34 15.79 -12.14
CA SER A 447 -8.30 16.59 -12.91
C SER A 447 -8.56 16.06 -14.32
N GLU A 448 -7.53 15.53 -14.98
CA GLU A 448 -7.71 14.93 -16.30
C GLU A 448 -8.38 13.56 -16.23
N THR A 449 -8.26 12.82 -15.12
CA THR A 449 -9.04 11.59 -14.86
C THR A 449 -10.54 11.92 -14.80
N LEU A 450 -10.93 12.93 -14.02
CA LEU A 450 -12.32 13.43 -13.99
C LEU A 450 -12.80 13.83 -15.39
N ARG A 451 -11.99 14.59 -16.15
CA ARG A 451 -12.31 14.95 -17.54
C ARG A 451 -12.53 13.71 -18.42
N ALA A 452 -11.71 12.68 -18.29
CA ALA A 452 -11.84 11.45 -19.06
C ALA A 452 -13.11 10.69 -18.69
N GLU A 453 -13.45 10.60 -17.41
CA GLU A 453 -14.71 10.00 -16.92
C GLU A 453 -15.95 10.73 -17.46
N ILE A 454 -15.90 12.07 -17.56
CA ILE A 454 -16.93 12.91 -18.21
C ILE A 454 -17.02 12.65 -19.71
N LEU A 455 -15.90 12.54 -20.42
CA LEU A 455 -15.91 12.22 -21.86
C LEU A 455 -16.53 10.84 -22.13
N LEU A 456 -16.24 9.85 -21.27
CA LEU A 456 -16.84 8.53 -21.33
C LEU A 456 -18.37 8.56 -21.04
N SER A 457 -18.85 9.28 -20.02
CA SER A 457 -20.30 9.39 -19.77
C SER A 457 -21.04 10.12 -20.90
N GLN A 458 -20.39 11.07 -21.56
CA GLN A 458 -20.88 11.76 -22.76
C GLN A 458 -20.82 10.90 -24.05
N LYS A 459 -20.38 9.64 -23.96
CA LYS A 459 -20.19 8.71 -25.11
C LYS A 459 -19.17 9.20 -26.14
N LYS A 460 -18.23 10.06 -25.73
CA LYS A 460 -17.06 10.47 -26.51
C LYS A 460 -15.92 9.46 -26.31
N SER A 461 -16.24 8.17 -26.47
CA SER A 461 -15.38 7.02 -26.17
C SER A 461 -13.93 7.19 -26.61
N ALA A 462 -13.71 7.52 -27.88
CA ALA A 462 -12.36 7.67 -28.44
C ALA A 462 -11.54 8.82 -27.80
N GLU A 463 -12.19 9.93 -27.43
CA GLU A 463 -11.52 11.05 -26.74
C GLU A 463 -11.22 10.71 -25.28
N GLY A 464 -12.18 10.09 -24.59
CA GLY A 464 -12.04 9.68 -23.18
C GLY A 464 -11.01 8.57 -23.00
N ALA A 465 -11.01 7.56 -23.88
CA ALA A 465 -10.06 6.45 -23.82
C ALA A 465 -8.64 6.87 -24.20
N ALA A 466 -8.46 7.76 -25.18
CA ALA A 466 -7.17 8.35 -25.50
C ALA A 466 -6.61 9.13 -24.29
N LEU A 467 -7.43 9.97 -23.66
CA LEU A 467 -7.01 10.73 -22.48
C LEU A 467 -6.69 9.82 -21.28
N MET A 468 -7.47 8.76 -21.03
CA MET A 468 -7.14 7.78 -19.97
C MET A 468 -5.81 7.08 -20.24
N LYS A 469 -5.47 6.79 -21.51
CA LYS A 469 -4.17 6.23 -21.87
C LYS A 469 -3.03 7.22 -21.64
N ASP A 470 -3.19 8.50 -22.00
CA ASP A 470 -2.20 9.54 -21.72
C ASP A 470 -1.94 9.71 -20.21
N ILE A 471 -3.00 9.56 -19.38
CA ILE A 471 -2.91 9.57 -17.92
C ILE A 471 -2.23 8.30 -17.38
N GLU A 472 -2.53 7.13 -17.94
CA GLU A 472 -1.88 5.86 -17.58
C GLU A 472 -0.37 5.89 -17.86
N GLU A 473 0.04 6.46 -19.00
CA GLU A 473 1.46 6.70 -19.31
C GLU A 473 2.12 7.68 -18.32
N GLN A 474 1.43 8.75 -17.91
CA GLN A 474 1.92 9.68 -16.87
C GLN A 474 2.02 9.02 -15.48
N LEU A 475 1.04 8.23 -15.07
CA LEU A 475 1.04 7.52 -13.78
C LEU A 475 2.17 6.50 -13.69
N ARG A 476 2.47 5.79 -14.79
CA ARG A 476 3.62 4.86 -14.84
C ARG A 476 4.98 5.57 -14.88
N ALA A 477 5.04 6.78 -15.42
CA ALA A 477 6.23 7.63 -15.43
C ALA A 477 6.41 8.46 -14.13
N SER A 478 5.44 8.43 -13.20
CA SER A 478 5.46 9.27 -12.01
C SER A 478 6.49 8.80 -10.99
N ALA A 479 7.53 9.61 -10.79
CA ALA A 479 8.59 9.36 -9.81
C ALA A 479 8.11 9.58 -8.36
N GLY A 480 8.80 8.92 -7.42
CA GLY A 480 8.64 9.10 -5.97
C GLY A 480 8.00 7.91 -5.24
N PRO A 481 8.24 7.77 -3.92
CA PRO A 481 7.88 6.62 -3.09
C PRO A 481 6.42 6.13 -3.22
N ASP A 482 5.48 7.06 -3.17
CA ASP A 482 4.05 6.76 -3.10
C ASP A 482 3.37 6.73 -4.45
N ALA A 483 3.92 7.48 -5.41
CA ALA A 483 3.33 7.65 -6.75
C ALA A 483 3.07 6.30 -7.40
N ARG A 484 4.00 5.33 -7.29
CA ARG A 484 3.84 3.98 -7.84
C ARG A 484 2.72 3.15 -7.20
N SER A 485 2.39 3.34 -5.92
CA SER A 485 1.28 2.62 -5.27
C SER A 485 -0.05 3.34 -5.41
N GLN A 486 -0.06 4.67 -5.37
CA GLN A 486 -1.25 5.47 -5.69
C GLN A 486 -1.67 5.27 -7.15
N ALA A 487 -0.70 5.19 -8.08
CA ALA A 487 -0.94 4.84 -9.48
C ALA A 487 -1.68 3.51 -9.63
N LEU A 488 -1.29 2.46 -8.90
CA LEU A 488 -1.94 1.14 -9.02
C LEU A 488 -3.43 1.18 -8.64
N ILE A 489 -3.80 1.98 -7.63
CA ILE A 489 -5.20 2.21 -7.23
C ILE A 489 -5.97 3.00 -8.30
N GLN A 490 -5.36 4.04 -8.89
CA GLN A 490 -5.99 4.76 -10.02
C GLN A 490 -6.10 3.87 -11.27
N LEU A 491 -5.15 2.97 -11.52
CA LEU A 491 -5.17 2.05 -12.65
C LEU A 491 -6.32 1.03 -12.54
N ASP A 492 -6.63 0.46 -11.36
CA ASP A 492 -7.86 -0.36 -11.25
C ASP A 492 -9.12 0.48 -11.46
N SER A 493 -9.14 1.72 -10.97
CA SER A 493 -10.25 2.65 -11.19
C SER A 493 -10.46 2.96 -12.68
N ILE A 494 -9.39 3.21 -13.44
CA ILE A 494 -9.39 3.38 -14.90
C ILE A 494 -9.86 2.10 -15.60
N ALA A 495 -9.26 0.94 -15.27
CA ALA A 495 -9.60 -0.34 -15.88
C ALA A 495 -11.08 -0.70 -15.65
N ARG A 496 -11.61 -0.40 -14.46
CA ARG A 496 -13.01 -0.58 -14.11
C ARG A 496 -13.92 0.34 -14.90
N ARG A 497 -13.61 1.64 -14.98
CA ARG A 497 -14.42 2.59 -15.75
C ARG A 497 -14.41 2.29 -17.25
N ALA A 498 -13.30 1.77 -17.77
CA ALA A 498 -13.22 1.25 -19.13
C ALA A 498 -14.18 0.07 -19.34
N ARG A 499 -14.21 -0.93 -18.44
CA ARG A 499 -15.18 -2.05 -18.49
C ARG A 499 -16.64 -1.57 -18.41
N GLU A 500 -16.95 -0.65 -17.49
CA GLU A 500 -18.30 -0.04 -17.37
C GLU A 500 -18.74 0.68 -18.66
N SER A 501 -17.79 1.32 -19.34
CA SER A 501 -18.02 2.08 -20.58
C SER A 501 -17.93 1.21 -21.85
N GLN A 502 -17.64 -0.09 -21.72
CA GLN A 502 -17.38 -1.05 -22.79
C GLN A 502 -16.12 -0.77 -23.65
N GLU A 503 -15.17 0.01 -23.12
CA GLU A 503 -13.86 0.30 -23.73
C GLU A 503 -12.86 -0.84 -23.46
N TRP A 504 -13.18 -2.05 -23.93
CA TRP A 504 -12.48 -3.28 -23.54
C TRP A 504 -10.98 -3.29 -23.85
N ALA A 505 -10.53 -2.67 -24.95
CA ALA A 505 -9.10 -2.56 -25.28
C ALA A 505 -8.31 -1.68 -24.28
N LEU A 506 -8.94 -0.64 -23.71
CA LEU A 506 -8.35 0.13 -22.61
C LEU A 506 -8.37 -0.69 -21.32
N ALA A 507 -9.44 -1.44 -21.05
CA ALA A 507 -9.50 -2.33 -19.88
C ALA A 507 -8.42 -3.43 -19.92
N GLU A 508 -8.14 -3.99 -21.11
CA GLU A 508 -7.06 -4.95 -21.34
C GLU A 508 -5.69 -4.34 -21.05
N LEU A 509 -5.38 -3.21 -21.72
CA LEU A 509 -4.11 -2.50 -21.58
C LEU A 509 -3.83 -2.14 -20.12
N THR A 510 -4.79 -1.50 -19.44
CA THR A 510 -4.63 -1.10 -18.04
C THR A 510 -4.50 -2.31 -17.12
N ALA A 511 -5.20 -3.42 -17.38
CA ALA A 511 -5.03 -4.65 -16.61
C ALA A 511 -3.63 -5.28 -16.78
N GLN A 512 -3.11 -5.32 -18.01
CA GLN A 512 -1.74 -5.76 -18.29
C GLN A 512 -0.71 -4.83 -17.64
N GLN A 513 -0.93 -3.52 -17.64
CA GLN A 513 -0.04 -2.56 -16.97
C GLN A 513 -0.06 -2.70 -15.45
N MET A 514 -1.21 -2.98 -14.81
CA MET A 514 -1.25 -3.30 -13.38
C MET A 514 -0.40 -4.54 -13.06
N ILE A 515 -0.53 -5.62 -13.84
CA ILE A 515 0.27 -6.84 -13.66
C ILE A 515 1.77 -6.60 -13.92
N GLN A 516 2.11 -5.76 -14.90
CA GLN A 516 3.50 -5.39 -15.20
C GLN A 516 4.12 -4.50 -14.10
N GLN A 517 3.32 -3.64 -13.48
CA GLN A 517 3.75 -2.72 -12.42
C GLN A 517 3.89 -3.43 -11.07
N ASP A 518 3.02 -4.40 -10.77
CA ASP A 518 3.07 -5.25 -9.58
C ASP A 518 2.46 -6.65 -9.85
N PRO A 519 3.28 -7.68 -10.12
CA PRO A 519 2.82 -9.06 -10.31
C PRO A 519 2.24 -9.73 -9.05
N SER A 520 2.27 -9.10 -7.88
CA SER A 520 1.59 -9.58 -6.66
C SER A 520 0.14 -9.09 -6.55
N TYR A 521 -0.26 -8.11 -7.37
CA TYR A 521 -1.56 -7.47 -7.25
C TYR A 521 -2.69 -8.24 -7.95
N SER A 522 -3.52 -8.94 -7.14
CA SER A 522 -4.70 -9.69 -7.59
C SER A 522 -5.66 -8.90 -8.49
N GLY A 523 -5.78 -7.59 -8.29
CA GLY A 523 -6.70 -6.74 -9.04
C GLY A 523 -6.38 -6.69 -10.54
N GLY A 524 -5.10 -6.73 -10.92
CA GLY A 524 -4.67 -6.83 -12.31
C GLY A 524 -5.14 -8.13 -12.97
N TYR A 525 -4.94 -9.26 -12.29
CA TYR A 525 -5.39 -10.58 -12.75
C TYR A 525 -6.92 -10.70 -12.81
N TYR A 526 -7.64 -10.14 -11.83
CA TYR A 526 -9.10 -10.08 -11.87
C TYR A 526 -9.62 -9.24 -13.05
N ALA A 527 -9.01 -8.07 -13.28
CA ALA A 527 -9.35 -7.19 -14.40
C ALA A 527 -9.10 -7.88 -15.75
N LEU A 528 -7.96 -8.55 -15.93
CA LEU A 528 -7.62 -9.27 -17.18
C LEU A 528 -8.48 -10.53 -17.39
N GLY A 529 -8.86 -11.21 -16.30
CA GLY A 529 -9.82 -12.33 -16.35
C GLY A 529 -11.20 -11.89 -16.86
N LEU A 530 -11.70 -10.72 -16.42
CA LEU A 530 -12.96 -10.16 -16.91
C LEU A 530 -12.91 -9.76 -18.38
N VAL A 531 -11.76 -9.31 -18.89
CA VAL A 531 -11.57 -8.99 -20.31
C VAL A 531 -11.56 -10.28 -21.16
N THR A 532 -10.70 -11.24 -20.80
CA THR A 532 -10.58 -12.52 -21.54
C THR A 532 -11.87 -13.36 -21.50
N GLU A 533 -12.67 -13.26 -20.44
CA GLU A 533 -14.02 -13.83 -20.36
C GLU A 533 -14.98 -13.18 -21.37
N GLN A 534 -14.94 -11.85 -21.49
CA GLN A 534 -15.76 -11.09 -22.45
C GLN A 534 -15.35 -11.33 -23.91
N GLU A 535 -14.08 -11.66 -24.17
CA GLU A 535 -13.59 -12.10 -25.48
C GLU A 535 -14.00 -13.54 -25.83
N GLY A 536 -14.45 -14.31 -24.84
CA GLY A 536 -14.90 -15.70 -24.98
C GLY A 536 -13.81 -16.75 -24.73
N ASP A 537 -12.58 -16.37 -24.36
CA ASP A 537 -11.56 -17.33 -23.93
C ASP A 537 -11.71 -17.64 -22.43
N LEU A 538 -12.70 -18.48 -22.13
CA LEU A 538 -12.94 -19.01 -20.78
C LEU A 538 -11.73 -19.78 -20.21
N ALA A 539 -10.84 -20.29 -21.05
CA ALA A 539 -9.65 -21.02 -20.60
C ALA A 539 -8.51 -20.07 -20.18
N ALA A 540 -8.32 -18.95 -20.87
CA ALA A 540 -7.47 -17.85 -20.43
C ALA A 540 -8.05 -17.17 -19.18
N ALA A 541 -9.35 -16.85 -19.17
CA ALA A 541 -10.03 -16.21 -18.05
C ALA A 541 -9.89 -17.02 -16.75
N ASN A 542 -10.12 -18.33 -16.79
CA ASN A 542 -9.95 -19.22 -15.65
C ASN A 542 -8.50 -19.26 -15.13
N GLN A 543 -7.49 -19.07 -15.98
CA GLN A 543 -6.10 -18.97 -15.53
C GLN A 543 -5.88 -17.66 -14.75
N GLN A 544 -6.36 -16.53 -15.25
CA GLN A 544 -6.22 -15.23 -14.56
C GLN A 544 -7.00 -15.22 -13.23
N PHE A 545 -8.25 -15.69 -13.24
CA PHE A 545 -9.07 -15.85 -12.02
C PHE A 545 -8.41 -16.81 -11.01
N GLY A 546 -7.78 -17.88 -11.47
CA GLY A 546 -7.01 -18.80 -10.63
C GLY A 546 -5.70 -18.21 -10.08
N VAL A 547 -5.13 -17.16 -10.69
CA VAL A 547 -4.06 -16.36 -10.07
C VAL A 547 -4.66 -15.42 -9.02
N ALA A 548 -5.72 -14.68 -9.36
CA ALA A 548 -6.39 -13.74 -8.47
C ALA A 548 -6.88 -14.38 -7.15
N GLU A 549 -7.48 -15.59 -7.20
CA GLU A 549 -7.90 -16.30 -5.98
C GLU A 549 -6.73 -16.67 -5.06
N ARG A 550 -5.58 -17.09 -5.62
CA ARG A 550 -4.42 -17.49 -4.83
C ARG A 550 -3.74 -16.31 -4.15
N LEU A 551 -3.67 -15.17 -4.83
CA LEU A 551 -3.15 -13.92 -4.27
C LEU A 551 -4.13 -13.33 -3.23
N TRP A 552 -5.45 -13.46 -3.43
CA TRP A 552 -6.48 -13.17 -2.42
C TRP A 552 -6.75 -14.32 -1.43
N SER A 553 -5.73 -15.11 -1.08
CA SER A 553 -5.86 -16.21 -0.10
C SER A 553 -6.24 -15.69 1.30
N GLU A 554 -5.63 -14.59 1.74
CA GLU A 554 -5.89 -13.94 3.03
C GLU A 554 -6.83 -12.70 2.93
N ALA A 555 -7.55 -12.54 1.80
CA ALA A 555 -8.45 -11.41 1.61
C ALA A 555 -9.74 -11.50 2.46
N ASP A 556 -10.50 -10.40 2.54
CA ASP A 556 -11.83 -10.40 3.15
C ASP A 556 -12.72 -11.48 2.48
N LYS A 557 -13.29 -12.39 3.28
CA LYS A 557 -14.04 -13.57 2.76
C LYS A 557 -15.32 -13.21 2.00
N ASP A 558 -15.81 -12.00 2.20
CA ASP A 558 -16.96 -11.34 1.59
C ASP A 558 -16.55 -10.24 0.59
N LEU A 559 -15.26 -10.15 0.20
CA LEU A 559 -14.78 -9.29 -0.89
C LEU A 559 -15.54 -9.64 -2.19
N PRO A 560 -16.35 -8.71 -2.76
CA PRO A 560 -17.18 -9.00 -3.93
C PRO A 560 -16.40 -9.53 -5.14
N GLU A 561 -15.17 -9.06 -5.33
CA GLU A 561 -14.26 -9.48 -6.40
C GLU A 561 -13.79 -10.93 -6.22
N LEU A 562 -13.50 -11.37 -4.99
CA LEU A 562 -13.15 -12.76 -4.70
C LEU A 562 -14.36 -13.70 -4.81
N LEU A 563 -15.54 -13.24 -4.40
CA LEU A 563 -16.80 -13.98 -4.61
C LEU A 563 -17.12 -14.12 -6.11
N SER A 564 -16.92 -13.05 -6.88
CA SER A 564 -17.05 -13.00 -8.35
C SER A 564 -16.10 -13.98 -9.03
N VAL A 565 -14.82 -14.01 -8.63
CA VAL A 565 -13.81 -15.00 -9.07
C VAL A 565 -14.26 -16.43 -8.79
N ARG A 566 -14.64 -16.73 -7.55
CA ARG A 566 -15.07 -18.08 -7.13
C ARG A 566 -16.30 -18.57 -7.89
N GLN A 567 -17.29 -17.70 -8.09
CA GLN A 567 -18.49 -18.02 -8.85
C GLN A 567 -18.15 -18.36 -10.32
N ARG A 568 -17.27 -17.58 -10.95
CA ARG A 568 -16.82 -17.80 -12.33
C ARG A 568 -16.05 -19.09 -12.50
N LEU A 569 -15.10 -19.39 -11.61
CA LEU A 569 -14.34 -20.64 -11.65
C LEU A 569 -15.25 -21.88 -11.60
N VAL A 570 -16.34 -21.85 -10.80
CA VAL A 570 -17.34 -22.93 -10.75
C VAL A 570 -18.22 -22.99 -12.00
N LEU A 571 -18.68 -21.85 -12.52
CA LEU A 571 -19.52 -21.78 -13.71
C LEU A 571 -18.77 -22.24 -14.97
N ASN A 572 -17.56 -21.71 -15.18
CA ASN A 572 -16.77 -21.97 -16.39
C ASN A 572 -16.27 -23.43 -16.43
N GLN A 573 -15.99 -24.05 -15.28
CA GLN A 573 -15.76 -25.50 -15.18
C GLN A 573 -17.01 -26.31 -15.59
N SER A 574 -18.19 -25.87 -15.16
CA SER A 574 -19.47 -26.52 -15.49
C SER A 574 -19.79 -26.42 -16.99
N GLU A 575 -19.52 -25.28 -17.61
CA GLU A 575 -19.70 -25.07 -19.05
C GLU A 575 -18.68 -25.84 -19.91
N LEU A 576 -17.42 -25.91 -19.49
CA LEU A 576 -16.40 -26.79 -20.09
C LEU A 576 -16.86 -28.25 -20.09
N HIS A 577 -17.36 -28.74 -18.94
CA HIS A 577 -17.85 -30.11 -18.82
C HIS A 577 -19.07 -30.39 -19.72
N MET A 578 -20.04 -29.47 -19.77
CA MET A 578 -21.21 -29.58 -20.65
C MET A 578 -20.82 -29.55 -22.13
N THR A 579 -19.88 -28.68 -22.52
CA THR A 579 -19.34 -28.58 -23.88
C THR A 579 -18.61 -29.86 -24.27
N ARG A 580 -17.82 -30.44 -23.37
CA ARG A 580 -17.15 -31.75 -23.58
C ARG A 580 -18.16 -32.88 -23.73
N GLN A 581 -19.22 -32.92 -22.93
CA GLN A 581 -20.29 -33.92 -23.09
C GLN A 581 -21.01 -33.80 -24.45
N GLU A 582 -21.33 -32.59 -24.89
CA GLU A 582 -22.00 -32.35 -26.17
C GLU A 582 -21.10 -32.68 -27.37
N LEU A 583 -19.80 -32.35 -27.28
CA LEU A 583 -18.81 -32.78 -28.27
C LEU A 583 -18.74 -34.31 -28.36
N LEU A 584 -18.69 -35.02 -27.22
CA LEU A 584 -18.69 -36.48 -27.18
C LEU A 584 -19.96 -37.08 -27.82
N LYS A 585 -21.15 -36.52 -27.56
CA LYS A 585 -22.40 -36.94 -28.23
C LYS A 585 -22.33 -36.75 -29.75
N ARG A 586 -21.83 -35.59 -30.22
CA ARG A 586 -21.67 -35.31 -31.66
C ARG A 586 -20.69 -36.24 -32.35
N LEU A 587 -19.60 -36.61 -31.67
CA LEU A 587 -18.62 -37.59 -32.16
C LEU A 587 -19.19 -39.02 -32.20
N GLN A 588 -20.11 -39.37 -31.31
CA GLN A 588 -20.85 -40.65 -31.33
C GLN A 588 -21.96 -40.70 -32.39
N GLY A 589 -22.44 -39.55 -32.87
CA GLY A 589 -23.60 -39.43 -33.76
C GLY A 589 -23.34 -39.60 -35.26
N ARG A 590 -22.09 -39.83 -35.71
CA ARG A 590 -21.75 -39.99 -37.13
C ARG A 590 -21.50 -41.46 -37.53
N ASP A 591 -22.38 -41.98 -38.38
CA ASP A 591 -22.19 -43.16 -39.24
C ASP A 591 -21.59 -44.43 -38.62
N GLY A 592 -22.05 -44.79 -37.41
CA GLY A 592 -21.98 -46.16 -36.83
C GLY A 592 -20.59 -46.73 -36.56
N THR A 593 -19.54 -46.05 -37.01
CA THR A 593 -18.15 -46.37 -36.79
C THR A 593 -17.76 -45.71 -35.48
N PRO A 594 -17.56 -46.45 -34.38
CA PRO A 594 -17.01 -45.84 -33.18
C PRO A 594 -15.62 -45.33 -33.54
N ILE A 595 -15.46 -44.00 -33.59
CA ILE A 595 -14.14 -43.39 -33.58
C ILE A 595 -13.57 -43.66 -32.20
N LEU A 596 -12.98 -44.85 -32.06
CA LEU A 596 -12.03 -45.19 -31.04
C LEU A 596 -10.77 -44.36 -31.30
N LEU A 597 -10.88 -43.07 -30.95
CA LEU A 597 -9.91 -42.50 -30.05
C LEU A 597 -9.78 -43.50 -28.90
N GLN A 598 -8.81 -44.42 -29.00
CA GLN A 598 -8.41 -45.21 -27.86
C GLN A 598 -8.08 -44.20 -26.77
N PRO A 599 -8.71 -44.26 -25.57
CA PRO A 599 -8.42 -43.30 -24.52
C PRO A 599 -6.93 -43.36 -24.25
N GLY A 600 -6.20 -42.29 -24.58
CA GLY A 600 -4.75 -42.27 -24.49
C GLY A 600 -4.35 -42.63 -23.07
N LYS A 601 -3.53 -43.67 -22.90
CA LYS A 601 -3.15 -44.14 -21.56
C LYS A 601 -2.39 -43.03 -20.85
N VAL A 602 -3.06 -42.36 -19.93
CA VAL A 602 -2.44 -41.35 -19.07
C VAL A 602 -1.65 -42.09 -17.99
N HIS A 603 -0.39 -41.70 -17.77
CA HIS A 603 0.33 -42.22 -16.61
C HIS A 603 -0.29 -41.61 -15.34
N VAL A 604 -0.92 -42.46 -14.54
CA VAL A 604 -1.53 -42.09 -13.27
C VAL A 604 -0.83 -42.85 -12.15
N ALA A 605 -0.18 -42.10 -11.26
CA ALA A 605 0.45 -42.66 -10.06
C ALA A 605 -0.62 -43.23 -9.11
N TYR A 606 -0.34 -44.40 -8.55
CA TYR A 606 -1.16 -45.03 -7.52
C TYR A 606 -0.55 -44.78 -6.14
N ASP A 607 -1.38 -44.78 -5.10
CA ASP A 607 -0.96 -44.65 -3.71
C ASP A 607 -0.72 -46.06 -3.12
N PRO A 608 0.53 -46.44 -2.79
CA PRO A 608 0.83 -47.75 -2.23
C PRO A 608 0.35 -47.93 -0.79
N ALA A 609 0.09 -46.85 -0.04
CA ALA A 609 -0.45 -46.91 1.31
C ALA A 609 -1.99 -47.05 1.31
N ARG A 610 -2.66 -46.59 0.25
CA ARG A 610 -4.13 -46.73 0.04
C ARG A 610 -4.45 -47.70 -1.10
N LEU A 611 -3.80 -48.87 -1.07
CA LEU A 611 -3.99 -49.97 -2.02
C LEU A 611 -4.83 -51.12 -1.41
N ARG A 612 -5.75 -51.69 -2.20
CA ARG A 612 -6.60 -52.85 -1.88
C ARG A 612 -6.42 -53.91 -2.98
N GLY A 613 -5.80 -55.04 -2.63
CA GLY A 613 -5.36 -56.07 -3.58
C GLY A 613 -3.83 -56.21 -3.63
N SER A 614 -3.31 -56.93 -4.61
CA SER A 614 -1.86 -57.14 -4.77
C SER A 614 -1.21 -55.99 -5.59
N PRO A 615 -0.08 -55.42 -5.17
CA PRO A 615 0.69 -54.49 -6.01
C PRO A 615 1.30 -55.16 -7.26
N GLN A 616 1.39 -56.48 -7.30
CA GLN A 616 1.81 -57.26 -8.46
C GLN A 616 0.64 -57.59 -9.43
N ALA A 617 -0.60 -57.25 -9.08
CA ALA A 617 -1.77 -57.50 -9.93
C ALA A 617 -1.62 -56.79 -11.30
N PRO A 618 -1.70 -57.49 -12.44
CA PRO A 618 -1.48 -56.93 -13.79
C PRO A 618 -2.40 -55.78 -14.20
N VAL A 619 -3.56 -55.62 -13.56
CA VAL A 619 -4.44 -54.47 -13.74
C VAL A 619 -4.49 -53.64 -12.46
N MET A 620 -4.12 -52.36 -12.55
CA MET A 620 -4.28 -51.37 -11.49
C MET A 620 -5.48 -50.49 -11.82
N ILE A 621 -6.41 -50.36 -10.88
CA ILE A 621 -7.47 -49.35 -10.90
C ILE A 621 -7.05 -48.23 -9.96
N VAL A 622 -7.01 -46.99 -10.43
CA VAL A 622 -6.85 -45.79 -9.59
C VAL A 622 -8.16 -45.02 -9.57
N GLU A 623 -8.72 -44.78 -8.39
CA GLU A 623 -9.97 -44.04 -8.19
C GLU A 623 -9.68 -42.68 -7.53
N PHE A 624 -9.92 -41.59 -8.26
CA PHE A 624 -10.05 -40.24 -7.70
C PHE A 624 -11.49 -40.03 -7.22
N SER A 625 -11.67 -39.89 -5.90
CA SER A 625 -13.00 -40.02 -5.28
C SER A 625 -13.29 -38.97 -4.20
N ASP A 626 -14.58 -38.88 -3.87
CA ASP A 626 -15.16 -37.94 -2.91
C ASP A 626 -16.20 -38.68 -2.05
N PHE A 627 -16.01 -38.65 -0.73
CA PHE A 627 -16.85 -39.38 0.23
C PHE A 627 -18.30 -38.87 0.33
N GLN A 628 -18.57 -37.59 0.01
CA GLN A 628 -19.94 -37.09 -0.07
C GLN A 628 -20.61 -37.46 -1.40
N CYS A 629 -19.84 -37.58 -2.48
CA CYS A 629 -20.37 -37.77 -3.83
C CYS A 629 -21.23 -39.05 -3.98
N PRO A 630 -22.51 -38.92 -4.42
CA PRO A 630 -23.40 -40.07 -4.57
C PRO A 630 -22.97 -41.02 -5.69
N PHE A 631 -22.26 -40.54 -6.71
CA PHE A 631 -21.72 -41.37 -7.79
C PHE A 631 -20.54 -42.22 -7.31
N CYS A 632 -19.68 -41.67 -6.44
CA CYS A 632 -18.59 -42.43 -5.81
C CYS A 632 -19.14 -43.57 -4.96
N ARG A 633 -20.10 -43.27 -4.06
CA ARG A 633 -20.79 -44.31 -3.28
C ARG A 633 -21.45 -45.39 -4.16
N LYS A 634 -22.01 -45.01 -5.31
CA LYS A 634 -22.60 -45.94 -6.28
C LYS A 634 -21.57 -46.86 -6.95
N VAL A 635 -20.35 -46.39 -7.20
CA VAL A 635 -19.31 -47.21 -7.89
C VAL A 635 -18.58 -48.18 -6.95
N GLN A 636 -18.63 -47.97 -5.63
CA GLN A 636 -17.94 -48.84 -4.67
C GLN A 636 -18.40 -50.30 -4.72
N SER A 637 -19.68 -50.58 -5.04
CA SER A 637 -20.15 -51.95 -5.28
C SER A 637 -19.56 -52.54 -6.57
N THR A 638 -19.55 -51.78 -7.67
CA THR A 638 -18.89 -52.15 -8.93
C THR A 638 -17.41 -52.49 -8.70
N LEU A 639 -16.67 -51.62 -8.00
CA LEU A 639 -15.25 -51.82 -7.72
C LEU A 639 -14.99 -53.04 -6.82
N LYS A 640 -15.79 -53.22 -5.77
CA LYS A 640 -15.75 -54.42 -4.92
C LYS A 640 -15.99 -55.69 -5.76
N ASN A 641 -17.02 -55.71 -6.60
CA ASN A 641 -17.34 -56.85 -7.44
C ASN A 641 -16.21 -57.15 -8.46
N MET A 642 -15.52 -56.14 -8.99
CA MET A 642 -14.34 -56.34 -9.83
C MET A 642 -13.15 -56.94 -9.05
N LEU A 643 -12.88 -56.46 -7.83
CA LEU A 643 -11.82 -57.02 -6.97
C LEU A 643 -12.12 -58.48 -6.56
N GLU A 644 -13.38 -58.81 -6.26
CA GLU A 644 -13.81 -60.17 -5.92
C GLU A 644 -13.82 -61.11 -7.12
N LYS A 645 -14.14 -60.62 -8.33
CA LYS A 645 -14.17 -61.40 -9.58
C LYS A 645 -12.80 -61.64 -10.19
N TYR A 646 -11.88 -60.69 -10.04
CA TYR A 646 -10.52 -60.74 -10.59
C TYR A 646 -9.44 -60.78 -9.49
N GLN A 647 -9.66 -61.59 -8.44
CA GLN A 647 -8.73 -61.75 -7.32
C GLN A 647 -7.30 -62.05 -7.79
N GLY A 648 -6.33 -61.30 -7.25
CA GLY A 648 -4.91 -61.38 -7.64
C GLY A 648 -4.57 -60.81 -9.02
N GLN A 649 -5.57 -60.50 -9.86
CA GLN A 649 -5.40 -59.96 -11.21
C GLN A 649 -5.70 -58.45 -11.30
N VAL A 650 -6.61 -57.96 -10.46
CA VAL A 650 -6.95 -56.54 -10.29
C VAL A 650 -6.56 -56.06 -8.88
N SER A 651 -6.12 -54.82 -8.77
CA SER A 651 -5.99 -54.07 -7.52
C SER A 651 -6.59 -52.66 -7.65
N LEU A 652 -6.97 -52.06 -6.52
CA LEU A 652 -7.58 -50.73 -6.43
C LEU A 652 -6.73 -49.82 -5.54
N SER A 653 -6.41 -48.63 -6.03
CA SER A 653 -5.80 -47.53 -5.29
C SER A 653 -6.79 -46.38 -5.14
N TYR A 654 -6.90 -45.83 -3.93
CA TYR A 654 -7.69 -44.62 -3.67
C TYR A 654 -6.83 -43.35 -3.77
N ARG A 655 -7.42 -42.26 -4.28
CA ARG A 655 -6.85 -40.91 -4.39
C ARG A 655 -7.94 -39.89 -4.04
N ASP A 656 -7.59 -38.82 -3.35
CA ASP A 656 -8.58 -37.81 -2.95
C ASP A 656 -8.92 -36.88 -4.13
N PHE A 657 -10.20 -36.55 -4.29
CA PHE A 657 -10.65 -35.52 -5.23
C PHE A 657 -11.89 -34.79 -4.67
N PRO A 658 -11.75 -34.06 -3.55
CA PRO A 658 -12.89 -33.42 -2.89
C PRO A 658 -13.46 -32.28 -3.74
N LEU A 659 -14.74 -32.36 -4.09
CA LEU A 659 -15.44 -31.35 -4.90
C LEU A 659 -15.88 -30.17 -4.01
N ARG A 660 -14.92 -29.43 -3.45
CA ARG A 660 -15.09 -28.40 -2.40
C ARG A 660 -16.25 -27.41 -2.65
N GLY A 661 -16.45 -26.97 -3.90
CA GLY A 661 -17.52 -26.04 -4.28
C GLY A 661 -18.94 -26.64 -4.29
N MET A 662 -19.06 -27.97 -4.17
CA MET A 662 -20.33 -28.71 -4.23
C MET A 662 -20.55 -29.59 -2.98
N HIS A 663 -19.48 -30.04 -2.34
CA HIS A 663 -19.47 -30.95 -1.20
C HIS A 663 -18.65 -30.36 -0.03
N SER A 664 -19.33 -29.62 0.86
CA SER A 664 -18.70 -28.81 1.91
C SER A 664 -17.95 -29.59 3.01
N GLN A 665 -18.10 -30.92 3.08
CA GLN A 665 -17.41 -31.81 4.03
C GLN A 665 -16.43 -32.76 3.33
N ALA A 666 -16.27 -32.70 2.00
CA ALA A 666 -15.41 -33.63 1.27
C ALA A 666 -13.94 -33.52 1.68
N GLU A 667 -13.42 -32.30 1.91
CA GLU A 667 -12.06 -32.07 2.41
C GLU A 667 -11.84 -32.72 3.77
N LEU A 668 -12.76 -32.45 4.70
CA LEU A 668 -12.73 -32.96 6.07
C LEU A 668 -12.79 -34.50 6.10
N ALA A 669 -13.58 -35.11 5.23
CA ALA A 669 -13.65 -36.56 5.07
C ALA A 669 -12.36 -37.15 4.45
N ALA A 670 -11.75 -36.47 3.50
CA ALA A 670 -10.47 -36.87 2.90
C ALA A 670 -9.32 -36.82 3.93
N GLU A 671 -9.16 -35.72 4.66
CA GLU A 671 -8.18 -35.62 5.75
C GLU A 671 -8.45 -36.63 6.87
N ALA A 672 -9.71 -36.79 7.29
CA ALA A 672 -10.10 -37.81 8.27
C ALA A 672 -9.71 -39.22 7.83
N SER A 673 -9.87 -39.56 6.55
CA SER A 673 -9.44 -40.86 6.01
C SER A 673 -7.92 -41.07 6.12
N ARG A 674 -7.12 -40.02 5.96
CA ARG A 674 -5.66 -40.07 6.13
C ARG A 674 -5.23 -40.10 7.61
N CYS A 675 -5.98 -39.45 8.51
CA CYS A 675 -5.79 -39.62 9.95
C CYS A 675 -6.14 -41.05 10.44
N ALA A 676 -7.01 -41.77 9.73
CA ALA A 676 -7.21 -43.22 9.92
C ALA A 676 -6.13 -44.08 9.24
N LEU A 677 -5.51 -43.62 8.14
CA LEU A 677 -4.37 -44.27 7.49
C LEU A 677 -3.14 -44.31 8.42
N GLU A 678 -2.85 -43.23 9.16
CA GLU A 678 -1.77 -43.22 10.18
C GLU A 678 -1.90 -44.33 11.22
N GLN A 679 -3.12 -44.77 11.48
CA GLN A 679 -3.45 -45.80 12.46
C GLN A 679 -3.71 -47.17 11.81
N GLY A 680 -3.34 -47.33 10.53
CA GLY A 680 -3.44 -48.60 9.80
C GLY A 680 -4.87 -49.03 9.42
N LYS A 681 -5.83 -48.09 9.41
CA LYS A 681 -7.28 -48.35 9.30
C LYS A 681 -7.99 -47.63 8.17
N PHE A 682 -7.24 -47.17 7.16
CA PHE A 682 -7.79 -46.43 6.01
C PHE A 682 -9.00 -47.14 5.37
N TRP A 683 -8.90 -48.44 5.08
CA TRP A 683 -9.91 -49.13 4.28
C TRP A 683 -11.21 -49.41 5.03
N GLU A 684 -11.14 -49.77 6.32
CA GLU A 684 -12.35 -49.87 7.16
C GLU A 684 -12.98 -48.50 7.40
N TYR A 685 -12.17 -47.44 7.50
CA TYR A 685 -12.65 -46.07 7.67
C TYR A 685 -13.31 -45.53 6.39
N HIS A 686 -12.69 -45.74 5.24
CA HIS A 686 -13.23 -45.48 3.89
C HIS A 686 -14.61 -46.13 3.69
N ASP A 687 -14.74 -47.42 4.01
CA ASP A 687 -16.00 -48.14 3.88
C ASP A 687 -17.07 -47.62 4.87
N LEU A 688 -16.67 -47.13 6.05
CA LEU A 688 -17.58 -46.42 6.97
C LEU A 688 -18.02 -45.04 6.45
N LEU A 689 -17.10 -44.23 5.90
CA LEU A 689 -17.42 -42.89 5.36
C LEU A 689 -18.47 -42.99 4.25
N PHE A 690 -18.25 -43.86 3.26
CA PHE A 690 -19.23 -44.11 2.20
C PHE A 690 -20.55 -44.70 2.71
N GLY A 691 -20.52 -45.46 3.81
CA GLY A 691 -21.71 -45.98 4.50
C GLY A 691 -22.44 -44.98 5.41
N ASN A 692 -21.87 -43.81 5.72
CA ASN A 692 -22.42 -42.83 6.66
C ASN A 692 -22.31 -41.38 6.12
N PRO A 693 -22.80 -41.10 4.90
CA PRO A 693 -22.56 -39.84 4.18
C PRO A 693 -23.13 -38.60 4.88
N ASP A 694 -24.23 -38.78 5.61
CA ASP A 694 -24.92 -37.71 6.34
C ASP A 694 -24.21 -37.35 7.67
N LYS A 695 -23.06 -37.99 7.94
CA LYS A 695 -22.25 -37.86 9.16
C LYS A 695 -20.77 -37.57 8.85
N LEU A 696 -20.53 -36.85 7.74
CA LEU A 696 -19.18 -36.45 7.32
C LEU A 696 -18.71 -35.11 7.94
N ASN A 697 -19.50 -34.53 8.86
CA ASN A 697 -19.07 -33.41 9.70
C ASN A 697 -18.14 -33.84 10.84
N GLN A 698 -17.49 -32.89 11.50
CA GLN A 698 -16.37 -33.15 12.42
C GLN A 698 -16.70 -34.12 13.57
N SER A 699 -17.89 -34.02 14.16
CA SER A 699 -18.34 -34.97 15.20
C SER A 699 -18.72 -36.35 14.64
N GLY A 700 -19.22 -36.41 13.41
CA GLY A 700 -19.53 -37.67 12.74
C GLY A 700 -18.26 -38.45 12.31
N VAL A 701 -17.24 -37.77 11.80
CA VAL A 701 -15.95 -38.41 11.44
C VAL A 701 -15.18 -38.87 12.69
N ALA A 702 -15.14 -38.07 13.76
CA ALA A 702 -14.57 -38.50 15.05
C ALA A 702 -15.35 -39.69 15.66
N GLY A 703 -16.68 -39.67 15.59
CA GLY A 703 -17.52 -40.80 16.01
C GLY A 703 -17.31 -42.08 15.19
N MET A 704 -16.92 -41.97 13.91
CA MET A 704 -16.50 -43.12 13.09
C MET A 704 -15.10 -43.62 13.45
N ALA A 705 -14.18 -42.74 13.87
CA ALA A 705 -12.85 -43.11 14.35
C ALA A 705 -12.95 -43.92 15.65
N GLN A 706 -13.72 -43.42 16.62
CA GLN A 706 -14.02 -44.12 17.87
C GLN A 706 -14.63 -45.51 17.62
N ARG A 707 -15.57 -45.63 16.66
CA ARG A 707 -16.20 -46.92 16.29
C ARG A 707 -15.24 -47.96 15.71
N LEU A 708 -14.08 -47.57 15.20
CA LEU A 708 -13.03 -48.49 14.73
C LEU A 708 -11.91 -48.71 15.76
N GLY A 709 -12.05 -48.16 16.96
CA GLY A 709 -11.04 -48.28 18.02
C GLY A 709 -9.77 -47.46 17.75
N LEU A 710 -9.87 -46.38 16.96
CA LEU A 710 -8.76 -45.46 16.74
C LEU A 710 -8.44 -44.68 18.03
N ASN A 711 -7.19 -44.30 18.19
CA ASN A 711 -6.76 -43.38 19.23
C ASN A 711 -7.33 -41.99 18.94
N GLU A 712 -8.37 -41.62 19.68
CA GLU A 712 -9.10 -40.36 19.58
C GLU A 712 -8.14 -39.16 19.61
N LYS A 713 -7.20 -39.11 20.57
CA LYS A 713 -6.26 -37.98 20.71
C LYS A 713 -5.31 -37.84 19.52
N GLN A 714 -4.86 -38.96 18.94
CA GLN A 714 -4.02 -38.92 17.73
C GLN A 714 -4.85 -38.51 16.50
N PHE A 715 -6.07 -39.03 16.39
CA PHE A 715 -6.98 -38.73 15.29
C PHE A 715 -7.38 -37.25 15.29
N ASP A 716 -7.86 -36.74 16.43
CA ASP A 716 -8.29 -35.35 16.59
C ASP A 716 -7.12 -34.38 16.36
N ALA A 717 -5.93 -34.65 16.90
CA ALA A 717 -4.76 -33.80 16.68
C ALA A 717 -4.27 -33.81 15.22
N CYS A 718 -4.39 -34.94 14.52
CA CYS A 718 -4.11 -35.03 13.09
C CYS A 718 -5.10 -34.18 12.28
N LEU A 719 -6.40 -34.30 12.58
CA LEU A 719 -7.47 -33.62 11.84
C LEU A 719 -7.54 -32.12 12.15
N SER A 720 -7.35 -31.72 13.41
CA SER A 720 -7.42 -30.31 13.84
C SER A 720 -6.21 -29.48 13.43
N SER A 721 -5.13 -30.11 12.96
CA SER A 721 -3.92 -29.41 12.48
C SER A 721 -3.86 -29.28 10.96
N GLY A 722 -4.87 -29.77 10.22
CA GLY A 722 -4.85 -29.76 8.74
C GLY A 722 -3.67 -30.52 8.16
N LYS A 723 -3.17 -31.55 8.88
CA LYS A 723 -1.90 -32.25 8.62
C LYS A 723 -1.82 -32.82 7.20
N TYR A 724 -2.95 -33.12 6.59
CA TYR A 724 -3.03 -33.77 5.28
C TYR A 724 -3.61 -32.90 4.16
N ALA A 725 -4.09 -31.69 4.44
CA ALA A 725 -4.64 -30.77 3.44
C ALA A 725 -3.72 -30.58 2.23
N LYS A 726 -2.40 -30.43 2.44
CA LYS A 726 -1.41 -30.34 1.34
C LYS A 726 -1.31 -31.61 0.49
N GLN A 727 -1.56 -32.78 1.08
CA GLN A 727 -1.54 -34.06 0.36
C GLN A 727 -2.88 -34.34 -0.35
N VAL A 728 -4.00 -33.91 0.24
CA VAL A 728 -5.32 -33.92 -0.40
C VAL A 728 -5.33 -32.97 -1.61
N GLU A 729 -4.74 -31.78 -1.48
CA GLU A 729 -4.49 -30.85 -2.59
C GLU A 729 -3.60 -31.47 -3.67
N GLN A 730 -2.53 -32.17 -3.28
CA GLN A 730 -1.67 -32.85 -4.25
C GLN A 730 -2.44 -33.92 -5.05
N ASP A 731 -3.25 -34.75 -4.38
CA ASP A 731 -4.10 -35.74 -5.04
C ASP A 731 -5.11 -35.07 -5.99
N LEU A 732 -5.75 -33.99 -5.57
CA LEU A 732 -6.69 -33.20 -6.39
C LEU A 732 -6.00 -32.67 -7.66
N GLN A 733 -4.83 -32.04 -7.52
CA GLN A 733 -4.05 -31.52 -8.66
C GLN A 733 -3.50 -32.62 -9.57
N ASP A 734 -3.13 -33.78 -9.02
CA ASP A 734 -2.75 -34.96 -9.81
C ASP A 734 -3.94 -35.50 -10.62
N GLY A 735 -5.15 -35.50 -10.06
CA GLY A 735 -6.37 -35.86 -10.78
C GLY A 735 -6.69 -34.87 -11.90
N ILE A 736 -6.60 -33.57 -11.64
CA ILE A 736 -6.83 -32.51 -12.65
C ILE A 736 -5.82 -32.67 -13.81
N ARG A 737 -4.54 -32.87 -13.50
CA ARG A 737 -3.50 -33.15 -14.51
C ARG A 737 -3.71 -34.45 -15.27
N ALA A 738 -4.34 -35.45 -14.66
CA ALA A 738 -4.74 -36.69 -15.32
C ALA A 738 -6.03 -36.56 -16.17
N GLY A 739 -6.70 -35.42 -16.14
CA GLY A 739 -7.94 -35.17 -16.89
C GLY A 739 -9.23 -35.56 -16.16
N VAL A 740 -9.20 -35.65 -14.83
CA VAL A 740 -10.40 -35.81 -13.99
C VAL A 740 -11.13 -34.47 -13.88
N GLU A 741 -12.37 -34.44 -14.36
CA GLU A 741 -13.27 -33.27 -14.28
C GLU A 741 -14.32 -33.39 -13.17
N GLY A 742 -14.40 -34.55 -12.51
CA GLY A 742 -15.44 -34.87 -11.54
C GLY A 742 -15.36 -36.33 -11.10
N THR A 743 -16.03 -36.65 -9.99
CA THR A 743 -15.84 -37.92 -9.29
C THR A 743 -17.00 -38.91 -9.50
N PRO A 744 -16.75 -40.22 -9.58
CA PRO A 744 -15.43 -40.86 -9.47
C PRO A 744 -14.67 -40.77 -10.80
N GLY A 745 -13.40 -40.36 -10.73
CA GLY A 745 -12.47 -40.36 -11.86
C GLY A 745 -11.62 -41.63 -11.82
N ILE A 746 -11.93 -42.63 -12.65
CA ILE A 746 -11.34 -43.96 -12.52
C ILE A 746 -10.43 -44.28 -13.70
N PHE A 747 -9.21 -44.72 -13.43
CA PHE A 747 -8.24 -45.14 -14.45
C PHE A 747 -7.92 -46.63 -14.31
N VAL A 748 -8.16 -47.41 -15.37
CA VAL A 748 -7.76 -48.82 -15.45
C VAL A 748 -6.49 -48.91 -16.29
N ASN A 749 -5.32 -49.13 -15.66
CA ASN A 749 -4.00 -49.02 -16.31
C ASN A 749 -3.83 -47.72 -17.15
N GLY A 750 -4.34 -46.59 -16.66
CA GLY A 750 -4.30 -45.29 -17.35
C GLY A 750 -5.45 -45.02 -18.35
N ILE A 751 -6.36 -45.97 -18.56
CA ILE A 751 -7.57 -45.80 -19.38
C ILE A 751 -8.69 -45.19 -18.51
N LEU A 752 -9.09 -43.95 -18.80
CA LEU A 752 -10.13 -43.23 -18.05
C LEU A 752 -11.54 -43.78 -18.31
N LEU A 753 -12.18 -44.27 -17.24
CA LEU A 753 -13.61 -44.49 -17.08
C LEU A 753 -14.18 -43.38 -16.17
N SER A 754 -14.68 -42.31 -16.77
CA SER A 754 -15.26 -41.19 -16.01
C SER A 754 -16.67 -41.52 -15.48
N GLY A 755 -16.92 -41.26 -14.20
CA GLY A 755 -18.21 -41.42 -13.54
C GLY A 755 -18.52 -42.85 -13.09
N ALA A 756 -19.70 -43.04 -12.48
CA ALA A 756 -20.16 -44.33 -11.95
C ALA A 756 -20.62 -45.30 -13.05
N GLN A 757 -19.65 -45.80 -13.83
CA GLN A 757 -19.85 -46.73 -14.94
C GLN A 757 -20.34 -48.12 -14.49
N PRO A 758 -21.07 -48.87 -15.34
CA PRO A 758 -21.53 -50.22 -15.03
C PRO A 758 -20.40 -51.26 -15.12
N GLU A 759 -20.55 -52.38 -14.41
CA GLU A 759 -19.59 -53.51 -14.40
C GLU A 759 -19.15 -53.96 -15.81
N THR A 760 -20.06 -53.93 -16.79
CA THR A 760 -19.78 -54.31 -18.18
C THR A 760 -18.74 -53.41 -18.87
N ALA A 761 -18.63 -52.13 -18.48
CA ALA A 761 -17.59 -51.23 -18.96
C ALA A 761 -16.23 -51.57 -18.33
N PHE A 762 -16.21 -51.84 -17.03
CA PHE A 762 -15.02 -52.29 -16.31
C PHE A 762 -14.49 -53.62 -16.86
N GLU A 763 -15.35 -54.64 -16.98
CA GLU A 763 -14.95 -55.95 -17.52
C GLU A 763 -14.37 -55.86 -18.93
N LYS A 764 -14.91 -54.99 -19.79
CA LYS A 764 -14.40 -54.80 -21.14
C LYS A 764 -12.95 -54.28 -21.14
N VAL A 765 -12.63 -53.31 -20.26
CA VAL A 765 -11.28 -52.75 -20.16
C VAL A 765 -10.34 -53.70 -19.41
N ILE A 766 -10.78 -54.29 -18.30
CA ILE A 766 -9.99 -55.23 -17.51
C ILE A 766 -9.58 -56.45 -18.34
N ARG A 767 -10.49 -57.04 -19.14
CA ARG A 767 -10.15 -58.16 -20.04
C ARG A 767 -9.13 -57.75 -21.11
N ALA A 768 -9.34 -56.60 -21.76
CA ALA A 768 -8.39 -56.09 -22.75
C ALA A 768 -6.98 -55.87 -22.17
N GLU A 769 -6.87 -55.36 -20.93
CA GLU A 769 -5.59 -55.17 -20.23
C GLU A 769 -4.96 -56.48 -19.70
N LEU A 770 -5.75 -57.53 -19.47
CA LEU A 770 -5.25 -58.87 -19.12
C LEU A 770 -4.81 -59.68 -20.35
N GLU A 771 -5.44 -59.45 -21.50
CA GLU A 771 -5.13 -60.08 -22.80
C GLU A 771 -4.00 -59.36 -23.56
N ALA A 772 -3.69 -58.11 -23.20
CA ALA A 772 -2.62 -57.31 -23.80
C ALA A 772 -1.21 -57.89 -23.55
N PRO A 773 -0.27 -57.77 -24.51
CA PRO A 773 1.14 -58.07 -24.28
C PRO A 773 1.71 -57.24 -23.12
N LYS A 774 2.42 -57.89 -22.20
CA LYS A 774 2.96 -57.25 -20.99
C LYS A 774 4.09 -56.26 -21.31
N GLU A 775 3.74 -55.00 -21.50
CA GLU A 775 4.71 -53.91 -21.36
C GLU A 775 5.26 -53.85 -19.93
N LYS A 776 6.55 -53.51 -19.79
CA LYS A 776 7.17 -53.39 -18.47
C LYS A 776 6.63 -52.14 -17.76
N ARG A 777 5.95 -52.34 -16.64
CA ARG A 777 5.56 -51.24 -15.73
C ARG A 777 6.79 -50.43 -15.36
N GLY A 778 6.68 -49.10 -15.46
CA GLY A 778 7.60 -48.18 -14.80
C GLY A 778 7.53 -48.37 -13.29
N SER A 779 8.68 -48.33 -12.63
CA SER A 779 8.78 -48.15 -11.18
C SER A 779 8.49 -46.67 -10.81
N PRO A 780 8.31 -46.35 -9.52
CA PRO A 780 8.06 -44.98 -9.05
C PRO A 780 9.15 -43.97 -9.45
#